data_AF-A0A9D0XLK9-F1
#
_entry.id   AF-A0A9D0XLK9-F1
#
_cell.length_a   1.000
_cell.length_b   1.000
_cell.length_c   1.000
_cell.angle_alpha   90.00
_cell.angle_beta   90.00
_cell.angle_gamma   90.00
#
_symmetry.space_group_name_H-M   'P 1'
#
loop_
_entity.id
_entity.type
_entity.pdbx_description
1 polymer ?
#
loop_
_entity_poly.entity_id
_entity_poly.type
_entity_poly.pdbx_seq_one_letter_code
_entity_poly.pdbx_strand_id
1 'polypeptide(L)'
;YFKEVDFGDKGGLMPFFFGAPTSYENNVRRALEFVLNVYEQTTALQDKGLVLRAGISSGIAYAGIIGGASRSQYAILGNPVNLAARLTMKACWGQIRVDENVQKNPSFHFEFVESIHYKGIEEPVATFLLLDKKTDSHVVFSGAMVGRDEELGALLSFVEDSFLKGKAHITYIFGEAGVGKSRLAFELKNALEKNKDFYWFACPADQILHKPFSPFLSLLKDFFEQHADNKPEQNRQNFERIFQSLLQQLTALPGEQYLSTKKELLRTKSILAAQLGIYYQGSLWSSLDAQGRYQNTLIAYKNYIEATALLKPLVLEIGDAHWYDTDSIGLLNALGKQLQDFPITFLVTSRYLDDGSKPMLFHNDILASVLTQAFDLNMLSAQAVRYFAEDKLGGATSESFHSFLMKISNGNPFYLEQILTYLQECQSIHKQNGQWNADTATLSLPNSMNAVLVARIDRLSKLVKETVKAAAVIGREFELPVLSEVMMQSEPNYQKKHNADTLLKQQVQKAEEGQIWSAISELRYIFKHALLRETIYDMQLHSRLRKLHLLIGSAIEKLYAQRLEEKYVDLAFHFEKAQVIDKTVYYLEKAADFARDNFQNQQAVAFYQKLEKIFKKQKQDKDIVRVLLKKGPVLEMIGEWEVAEENYR
;
A
#
# COMPACT_ATOMS: atom_id res chain seq x y z
N TYR A 1 11.17 -8.91 24.68
CA TYR A 1 11.28 -9.52 26.01
C TYR A 1 11.05 -8.45 27.06
N PHE A 2 10.02 -8.63 27.88
CA PHE A 2 9.78 -7.78 29.05
C PHE A 2 10.49 -8.43 30.24
N LYS A 3 11.35 -7.67 30.94
CA LYS A 3 12.16 -8.23 32.02
C LYS A 3 11.39 -8.28 33.35
N GLU A 4 11.00 -7.13 33.87
CA GLU A 4 10.33 -6.97 35.17
C GLU A 4 9.76 -5.55 35.32
N VAL A 5 8.91 -5.33 36.33
CA VAL A 5 8.66 -3.98 36.86
C VAL A 5 9.47 -3.84 38.14
N ASP A 6 10.36 -2.87 38.18
CA ASP A 6 11.14 -2.54 39.37
C ASP A 6 10.67 -1.20 39.95
N PHE A 7 10.66 -1.05 41.27
CA PHE A 7 10.26 0.18 41.94
C PHE A 7 11.43 0.73 42.74
N GLY A 8 11.91 1.90 42.32
CA GLY A 8 13.00 2.60 42.99
C GLY A 8 12.61 3.99 43.48
N ASP A 9 13.62 4.71 43.93
CA ASP A 9 13.59 6.14 44.28
C ASP A 9 13.10 7.06 43.15
N LYS A 10 13.09 6.55 41.91
CA LYS A 10 12.73 7.27 40.68
C LYS A 10 11.39 6.83 40.07
N GLY A 11 10.60 6.05 40.81
CA GLY A 11 9.33 5.48 40.36
C GLY A 11 9.45 4.06 39.79
N GLY A 12 8.39 3.61 39.13
CA GLY A 12 8.35 2.31 38.46
C GLY A 12 9.16 2.31 37.16
N LEU A 13 10.06 1.34 36.99
CA LEU A 13 10.89 1.15 35.83
C LEU A 13 10.55 -0.17 35.14
N MET A 14 10.37 -0.13 33.82
CA MET A 14 9.99 -1.28 33.01
C MET A 14 10.99 -1.47 31.86
N PRO A 15 11.96 -2.40 31.97
CA PRO A 15 12.92 -2.66 30.91
C PRO A 15 12.33 -3.61 29.85
N PHE A 16 12.31 -3.14 28.61
CA PHE A 16 11.93 -3.93 27.44
C PHE A 16 13.13 -4.10 26.51
N PHE A 17 13.29 -5.32 25.99
CA PHE A 17 14.39 -5.67 25.09
C PHE A 17 13.85 -6.27 23.80
N PHE A 18 14.22 -5.66 22.67
CA PHE A 18 13.91 -6.12 21.33
C PHE A 18 15.22 -6.62 20.71
N GLY A 19 15.29 -7.90 20.34
CA GLY A 19 16.54 -8.51 19.92
C GLY A 19 17.02 -9.69 20.78
N ALA A 20 16.42 -9.89 21.96
CA ALA A 20 16.76 -10.96 22.88
C ALA A 20 15.49 -11.55 23.53
N PRO A 21 15.42 -12.87 23.81
CA PRO A 21 16.40 -13.91 23.45
C PRO A 21 16.43 -14.23 21.95
N THR A 22 15.47 -13.72 21.17
CA THR A 22 15.40 -13.86 19.72
C THR A 22 15.52 -12.50 19.05
N SER A 23 16.36 -12.41 18.02
CA SER A 23 16.59 -11.18 17.26
C SER A 23 15.88 -11.19 15.90
N TYR A 24 15.40 -10.01 15.49
CA TYR A 24 14.71 -9.78 14.22
C TYR A 24 15.32 -8.55 13.53
N GLU A 25 15.30 -8.50 12.19
CA GLU A 25 15.90 -7.36 11.44
C GLU A 25 15.26 -6.01 11.79
N ASN A 26 13.98 -6.01 12.15
CA ASN A 26 13.19 -4.82 12.45
C ASN A 26 13.07 -4.51 13.96
N ASN A 27 13.99 -4.98 14.81
CA ASN A 27 13.94 -4.77 16.26
C ASN A 27 13.72 -3.30 16.67
N VAL A 28 14.41 -2.37 15.99
CA VAL A 28 14.27 -0.92 16.24
C VAL A 28 12.86 -0.45 15.92
N ARG A 29 12.33 -0.80 14.74
CA ARG A 29 10.96 -0.47 14.34
C ARG A 29 9.95 -1.04 15.34
N ARG A 30 10.10 -2.30 15.74
CA ARG A 30 9.20 -2.93 16.71
C ARG A 30 9.24 -2.26 18.08
N ALA A 31 10.41 -1.79 18.53
CA ALA A 31 10.54 -1.03 19.77
C ALA A 31 9.80 0.32 19.68
N LEU A 32 9.92 1.01 18.54
CA LEU A 32 9.24 2.27 18.26
C LEU A 32 7.72 2.11 18.16
N GLU A 33 7.23 1.10 17.42
CA GLU A 33 5.80 0.79 17.34
C GLU A 33 5.23 0.40 18.70
N PHE A 34 5.96 -0.41 19.47
CA PHE A 34 5.54 -0.81 20.81
C PHE A 34 5.38 0.40 21.74
N VAL A 35 6.39 1.28 21.81
CA VAL A 35 6.33 2.42 22.73
C VAL A 35 5.19 3.38 22.36
N LEU A 36 4.97 3.64 21.06
CA LEU A 36 3.87 4.49 20.61
C LEU A 36 2.51 3.89 20.96
N ASN A 37 2.32 2.59 20.71
CA ASN A 37 1.10 1.88 21.11
C ASN A 37 0.86 1.94 22.62
N VAL A 38 1.91 1.79 23.45
CA VAL A 38 1.79 1.90 24.90
C VAL A 38 1.33 3.29 25.31
N TYR A 39 1.89 4.34 24.71
CA TYR A 39 1.50 5.72 24.99
C TYR A 39 0.05 5.98 24.56
N GLU A 40 -0.32 5.54 23.37
CA GLU A 40 -1.68 5.64 22.86
C GLU A 40 -2.68 4.95 23.80
N GLN A 41 -2.45 3.68 24.15
CA GLN A 41 -3.34 2.92 25.03
C GLN A 41 -3.40 3.44 26.47
N THR A 42 -2.37 4.16 26.93
CA THR A 42 -2.34 4.75 28.27
C THR A 42 -2.82 6.20 28.30
N THR A 43 -3.15 6.79 27.14
CA THR A 43 -3.64 8.18 27.07
C THR A 43 -4.91 8.38 27.89
N ALA A 44 -5.86 7.44 27.85
CA ALA A 44 -7.07 7.45 28.68
C ALA A 44 -6.82 7.27 30.20
N LEU A 45 -5.60 6.90 30.58
CA LEU A 45 -5.18 6.75 31.98
C LEU A 45 -4.38 7.97 32.48
N GLN A 46 -4.06 8.93 31.62
CA GLN A 46 -3.38 10.17 32.01
C GLN A 46 -4.25 11.00 32.95
N ASP A 47 -5.56 11.05 32.73
CA ASP A 47 -6.54 11.70 33.63
C ASP A 47 -6.59 11.06 35.01
N LYS A 48 -6.10 9.81 35.14
CA LYS A 48 -5.96 9.07 36.40
C LYS A 48 -4.55 9.19 37.01
N GLY A 49 -3.73 10.10 36.48
CA GLY A 49 -2.39 10.40 36.98
C GLY A 49 -1.26 9.51 36.42
N LEU A 50 -1.54 8.63 35.45
CA LEU A 50 -0.51 7.79 34.84
C LEU A 50 0.12 8.50 33.64
N VAL A 51 1.30 9.11 33.84
CA VAL A 51 2.11 9.69 32.76
C VAL A 51 3.41 8.92 32.60
N LEU A 52 3.76 8.57 31.37
CA LEU A 52 4.95 7.77 31.05
C LEU A 52 6.06 8.64 30.46
N ARG A 53 7.31 8.21 30.61
CA ARG A 53 8.47 8.71 29.85
C ARG A 53 9.32 7.53 29.42
N ALA A 54 9.96 7.61 28.25
CA ALA A 54 10.71 6.51 27.70
C ALA A 54 12.00 6.98 27.01
N GLY A 55 12.98 6.07 26.97
CA GLY A 55 14.26 6.25 26.29
C GLY A 55 14.61 4.98 25.52
N ILE A 56 14.95 5.12 24.25
CA ILE A 56 15.23 3.98 23.36
C ILE A 56 16.60 4.17 22.72
N SER A 57 17.42 3.12 22.75
CA SER A 57 18.71 3.05 22.06
C SER A 57 18.88 1.66 21.48
N SER A 58 19.70 1.55 20.43
CA SER A 58 19.98 0.31 19.71
C SER A 58 21.48 0.06 19.60
N GLY A 59 21.88 -1.20 19.70
CA GLY A 59 23.25 -1.62 19.48
C GLY A 59 23.52 -3.03 20.02
N ILE A 60 24.79 -3.43 19.95
CA ILE A 60 25.23 -4.75 20.42
C ILE A 60 25.28 -4.75 21.95
N ALA A 61 24.68 -5.78 22.56
CA ALA A 61 24.68 -6.02 23.99
C ALA A 61 24.85 -7.53 24.26
N TYR A 62 25.46 -7.87 25.40
CA TYR A 62 25.48 -9.23 25.90
C TYR A 62 24.09 -9.60 26.44
N ALA A 63 23.57 -10.77 26.08
CA ALA A 63 22.32 -11.31 26.59
C ALA A 63 22.52 -12.76 27.04
N GLY A 64 22.25 -13.06 28.29
CA GLY A 64 22.48 -14.39 28.83
C GLY A 64 22.08 -14.52 30.30
N ILE A 65 22.23 -15.73 30.83
CA ILE A 65 22.00 -16.00 32.25
C ILE A 65 23.23 -15.53 33.03
N ILE A 66 23.04 -14.61 33.98
CA ILE A 66 24.08 -14.07 34.85
C ILE A 66 23.71 -14.37 36.30
N GLY A 67 24.68 -14.90 37.06
CA GLY A 67 24.56 -15.17 38.48
C GLY A 67 25.24 -16.48 38.89
N GLY A 68 25.11 -16.85 40.16
CA GLY A 68 25.65 -18.10 40.71
C GLY A 68 24.59 -19.19 40.79
N ALA A 69 24.99 -20.38 41.26
CA ALA A 69 24.08 -21.54 41.39
C ALA A 69 22.86 -21.29 42.29
N SER A 70 22.97 -20.39 43.27
CA SER A 70 21.89 -20.02 44.18
C SER A 70 20.98 -18.90 43.67
N ARG A 71 21.45 -18.08 42.72
CA ARG A 71 20.68 -16.98 42.13
C ARG A 71 21.26 -16.62 40.77
N SER A 72 20.47 -16.87 39.73
CA SER A 72 20.79 -16.49 38.35
C SER A 72 19.59 -15.83 37.70
N GLN A 73 19.82 -14.84 36.85
CA GLN A 73 18.78 -14.13 36.10
C GLN A 73 19.19 -13.96 34.64
N TYR A 74 18.21 -13.96 33.74
CA TYR A 74 18.46 -13.57 32.35
C TYR A 74 18.67 -12.05 32.31
N ALA A 75 19.90 -11.63 32.04
CA ALA A 75 20.32 -10.24 32.06
C ALA A 75 20.89 -9.82 30.71
N ILE A 76 20.67 -8.54 30.40
CA ILE A 76 21.15 -7.93 29.17
C ILE A 76 22.01 -6.74 29.57
N LEU A 77 23.29 -6.78 29.18
CA LEU A 77 24.32 -5.84 29.58
C LEU A 77 24.96 -5.23 28.35
N GLY A 78 25.08 -3.91 28.32
CA GLY A 78 25.78 -3.21 27.24
C GLY A 78 25.56 -1.71 27.26
N ASN A 79 26.36 -1.01 26.47
CA ASN A 79 26.26 0.44 26.31
C ASN A 79 24.85 0.91 25.87
N PRO A 80 24.15 0.24 24.93
CA PRO A 80 22.80 0.64 24.53
C PRO A 80 21.78 0.61 25.69
N VAL A 81 21.90 -0.38 26.59
CA VAL A 81 21.01 -0.50 27.77
C VAL A 81 21.20 0.69 28.71
N ASN A 82 22.45 1.05 28.96
CA ASN A 82 22.80 2.19 29.81
C ASN A 82 22.36 3.51 29.17
N LEU A 83 22.51 3.66 27.85
CA LEU A 83 22.11 4.86 27.13
C LEU A 83 20.58 5.03 27.12
N ALA A 84 19.81 3.97 26.86
CA ALA A 84 18.35 3.98 26.92
C ALA A 84 17.82 4.44 28.29
N ALA A 85 18.41 3.94 29.39
CA ALA A 85 18.06 4.38 30.73
C ALA A 85 18.36 5.87 30.96
N ARG A 86 19.48 6.38 30.43
CA ARG A 86 19.87 7.79 30.57
C ARG A 86 19.01 8.72 29.72
N LEU A 87 18.65 8.31 28.51
CA LEU A 87 17.67 8.99 27.66
C LEU A 87 16.32 9.13 28.39
N THR A 88 15.85 8.04 29.01
CA THR A 88 14.62 8.04 29.82
C THR A 88 14.68 9.06 30.96
N MET A 89 15.81 9.12 31.68
CA MET A 89 15.98 10.03 32.81
C MET A 89 16.01 11.51 32.40
N LYS A 90 16.45 11.82 31.17
CA LYS A 90 16.46 13.17 30.60
C LYS A 90 15.16 13.55 29.90
N ALA A 91 14.29 12.60 29.60
CA ALA A 91 12.98 12.85 29.02
C ALA A 91 12.03 13.51 30.04
N CYS A 92 11.29 14.53 29.60
CA CYS A 92 10.14 15.04 30.34
C CYS A 92 9.03 13.98 30.38
N TRP A 93 8.14 14.07 31.35
CA TRP A 93 6.92 13.24 31.37
C TRP A 93 6.10 13.48 30.09
N GLY A 94 5.67 12.41 29.45
CA GLY A 94 5.02 12.41 28.13
C GLY A 94 5.98 12.30 26.94
N GLN A 95 7.30 12.43 27.14
CA GLN A 95 8.27 12.35 26.04
C GLN A 95 8.86 10.95 25.87
N ILE A 96 9.26 10.68 24.62
CA ILE A 96 10.05 9.52 24.23
C ILE A 96 11.33 10.05 23.58
N ARG A 97 12.49 9.78 24.20
CA ARG A 97 13.80 10.21 23.68
C ARG A 97 14.55 9.05 23.03
N VAL A 98 15.23 9.33 21.92
CA VAL A 98 16.02 8.33 21.17
C VAL A 98 17.41 8.86 20.82
N ASP A 99 18.34 7.95 20.53
CA ASP A 99 19.66 8.27 19.97
C ASP A 99 19.68 8.22 18.43
N GLU A 100 20.81 8.61 17.84
CA GLU A 100 21.01 8.62 16.39
C GLU A 100 20.84 7.23 15.73
N ASN A 101 21.18 6.16 16.45
CA ASN A 101 21.04 4.79 15.92
C ASN A 101 19.58 4.38 15.73
N VAL A 102 18.68 4.90 16.57
CA VAL A 102 17.24 4.67 16.47
C VAL A 102 16.59 5.68 15.51
N GLN A 103 17.04 6.94 15.51
CA GLN A 103 16.48 8.01 14.68
C GLN A 103 16.59 7.76 13.17
N LYS A 104 17.61 6.99 12.73
CA LYS A 104 17.80 6.60 11.31
C LYS A 104 16.63 5.82 10.71
N ASN A 105 15.63 5.42 11.51
CA ASN A 105 14.47 4.69 11.01
C ASN A 105 13.60 5.59 10.11
N PRO A 106 13.44 5.25 8.81
CA PRO A 106 12.72 6.12 7.88
C PRO A 106 11.22 6.16 8.13
N SER A 107 10.67 5.19 8.87
CA SER A 107 9.24 5.02 9.11
C SER A 107 8.68 5.83 10.28
N PHE A 108 9.48 6.70 10.93
CA PHE A 108 9.02 7.51 12.06
C PHE A 108 9.48 8.96 11.93
N HIS A 109 8.72 9.89 12.52
CA HIS A 109 9.12 11.28 12.63
C HIS A 109 9.88 11.52 13.94
N PHE A 110 10.99 12.24 13.80
CA PHE A 110 11.85 12.59 14.92
C PHE A 110 12.19 14.08 14.88
N GLU A 111 12.24 14.71 16.05
CA GLU A 111 12.68 16.10 16.21
C GLU A 111 14.02 16.13 16.94
N PHE A 112 15.01 16.83 16.39
CA PHE A 112 16.29 17.00 17.08
C PHE A 112 16.11 17.93 18.29
N VAL A 113 16.58 17.49 19.46
CA VAL A 113 16.50 18.28 20.68
C VAL A 113 17.84 18.97 20.94
N GLU A 114 18.87 18.18 21.21
CA GLU A 114 20.19 18.64 21.63
C GLU A 114 21.20 17.48 21.62
N SER A 115 22.49 17.81 21.67
CA SER A 115 23.57 16.83 21.86
C SER A 115 24.01 16.81 23.32
N ILE A 116 23.70 15.73 24.04
CA ILE A 116 23.86 15.64 25.51
C ILE A 116 25.09 14.81 25.88
N HIS A 117 25.89 15.31 26.81
CA HIS A 117 26.92 14.50 27.47
C HIS A 117 26.28 13.62 28.54
N TYR A 118 26.26 12.31 28.29
CA TYR A 118 25.76 11.32 29.23
C TYR A 118 26.91 10.74 30.07
N LYS A 119 26.72 10.61 31.39
CA LYS A 119 27.74 10.13 32.32
C LYS A 119 28.42 8.84 31.83
N GLY A 120 29.72 8.86 31.55
CA GLY A 120 30.46 7.69 31.07
C GLY A 120 30.39 7.46 29.54
N ILE A 121 30.03 8.49 28.79
CA ILE A 121 30.26 8.61 27.34
C ILE A 121 31.06 9.91 27.16
N GLU A 122 32.21 9.81 26.51
CA GLU A 122 33.12 10.97 26.33
C GLU A 122 32.55 11.98 25.33
N GLU A 123 31.97 11.50 24.23
CA GLU A 123 31.38 12.35 23.19
C GLU A 123 29.91 12.68 23.47
N PRO A 124 29.43 13.87 23.08
CA PRO A 124 28.02 14.23 23.19
C PRO A 124 27.16 13.38 22.24
N VAL A 125 26.04 12.85 22.75
CA VAL A 125 25.13 12.02 21.96
C VAL A 125 23.97 12.87 21.45
N ALA A 126 23.82 12.95 20.12
CA ALA A 126 22.67 13.56 19.48
C ALA A 126 21.37 12.88 19.95
N THR A 127 20.48 13.66 20.55
CA THR A 127 19.24 13.17 21.17
C THR A 127 18.03 13.76 20.45
N PHE A 128 17.05 12.90 20.17
CA PHE A 128 15.85 13.25 19.40
C PHE A 128 14.57 12.89 20.18
N LEU A 129 13.47 13.58 19.91
CA LEU A 129 12.13 13.17 20.32
C LEU A 129 11.51 12.29 19.24
N LEU A 130 10.93 11.15 19.64
CA LEU A 130 10.01 10.40 18.79
C LEU A 130 8.64 11.07 18.84
N LEU A 131 8.11 11.47 17.68
CA LEU A 131 6.81 12.13 17.58
C LEU A 131 5.71 11.11 17.23
N ASP A 132 5.80 10.52 16.05
CA ASP A 132 4.82 9.58 15.54
C ASP A 132 5.44 8.63 14.49
N LYS A 133 4.61 7.75 13.94
CA LYS A 133 4.95 6.88 12.82
C LYS A 133 4.61 7.60 11.51
N LYS A 134 5.53 7.59 10.54
CA LYS A 134 5.22 8.04 9.18
C LYS A 134 4.16 7.13 8.58
N THR A 135 3.05 7.73 8.18
CA THR A 135 1.88 7.02 7.64
C THR A 135 2.05 6.62 6.17
N ASP A 136 3.17 6.98 5.53
CA ASP A 136 3.40 6.66 4.13
C ASP A 136 3.60 5.14 3.94
N SER A 137 2.51 4.48 3.53
CA SER A 137 2.42 3.09 3.06
C SER A 137 3.12 2.88 1.71
N HIS A 138 3.93 3.83 1.26
CA HIS A 138 4.57 3.79 -0.04
C HIS A 138 5.76 2.86 -0.08
N VAL A 139 5.92 2.24 -1.25
CA VAL A 139 7.08 1.44 -1.63
C VAL A 139 8.34 2.30 -1.43
N VAL A 140 9.13 1.99 -0.40
CA VAL A 140 10.44 2.61 -0.20
C VAL A 140 11.36 2.06 -1.28
N PHE A 141 11.55 2.84 -2.34
CA PHE A 141 12.53 2.53 -3.36
C PHE A 141 13.93 2.92 -2.87
N SER A 142 14.90 2.00 -2.94
CA SER A 142 16.29 2.22 -2.49
C SER A 142 17.28 2.33 -3.66
N GLY A 143 18.29 3.20 -3.52
CA GLY A 143 19.34 3.45 -4.53
C GLY A 143 19.12 4.77 -5.26
N ALA A 144 20.01 5.12 -6.20
CA ALA A 144 19.83 6.27 -7.09
C ALA A 144 18.89 5.94 -8.27
N MET A 145 18.14 6.94 -8.76
CA MET A 145 17.43 6.78 -10.03
C MET A 145 18.42 6.93 -11.18
N VAL A 146 18.31 6.06 -12.19
CA VAL A 146 19.30 5.96 -13.27
C VAL A 146 18.63 6.19 -14.61
N GLY A 147 19.22 7.08 -15.41
CA GLY A 147 18.85 7.28 -16.82
C GLY A 147 17.47 7.88 -17.04
N ARG A 148 17.00 8.70 -16.09
CA ARG A 148 15.67 9.35 -16.10
C ARG A 148 15.71 10.84 -15.78
N ASP A 149 16.88 11.46 -15.89
CA ASP A 149 17.08 12.85 -15.48
C ASP A 149 16.30 13.82 -16.36
N GLU A 150 16.20 13.55 -17.67
CA GLU A 150 15.43 14.36 -18.62
C GLU A 150 13.93 14.26 -18.35
N GLU A 151 13.40 13.04 -18.20
CA GLU A 151 11.99 12.83 -17.90
C GLU A 151 11.61 13.43 -16.55
N LEU A 152 12.44 13.27 -15.52
CA LEU A 152 12.21 13.87 -14.21
C LEU A 152 12.21 15.40 -14.28
N GLY A 153 13.20 16.00 -14.95
CA GLY A 153 13.30 17.45 -15.07
C GLY A 153 12.11 18.07 -15.81
N ALA A 154 11.66 17.44 -16.89
CA ALA A 154 10.49 17.88 -17.64
C ALA A 154 9.19 17.71 -16.83
N LEU A 155 9.03 16.59 -16.13
CA LEU A 155 7.88 16.33 -15.28
C LEU A 155 7.81 17.29 -14.08
N LEU A 156 8.95 17.56 -13.44
CA LEU A 156 9.04 18.53 -12.35
C LEU A 156 8.63 19.93 -12.84
N SER A 157 9.18 20.38 -13.97
CA SER A 157 8.84 21.67 -14.57
C SER A 157 7.35 21.79 -14.88
N PHE A 158 6.74 20.71 -15.38
CA PHE A 158 5.32 20.67 -15.73
C PHE A 158 4.39 20.76 -14.51
N VAL A 159 4.75 20.09 -13.40
CA VAL A 159 4.01 20.14 -12.14
C VAL A 159 4.18 21.50 -11.47
N GLU A 160 5.40 22.05 -11.45
CA GLU A 160 5.65 23.37 -10.88
C GLU A 160 4.91 24.48 -11.63
N ASP A 161 4.76 24.36 -12.95
CA ASP A 161 3.96 25.31 -13.74
C ASP A 161 2.48 25.29 -13.35
N SER A 162 1.90 24.11 -13.03
CA SER A 162 0.53 24.00 -12.49
C SER A 162 0.39 24.75 -11.18
N PHE A 163 1.36 24.56 -10.29
CA PHE A 163 1.35 25.17 -8.96
C PHE A 163 1.48 26.69 -9.03
N LEU A 164 2.33 27.19 -9.93
CA LEU A 164 2.58 28.62 -10.14
C LEU A 164 1.39 29.32 -10.80
N LYS A 165 0.76 28.70 -11.80
CA LYS A 165 -0.37 29.29 -12.54
C LYS A 165 -1.71 29.14 -11.82
N GLY A 166 -1.80 28.27 -10.80
CA GLY A 166 -3.05 27.98 -10.14
C GLY A 166 -4.05 27.26 -11.04
N LYS A 167 -3.57 26.45 -11.99
CA LYS A 167 -4.39 25.76 -12.99
C LYS A 167 -4.15 24.26 -12.94
N ALA A 168 -5.18 23.49 -13.30
CA ALA A 168 -5.04 22.05 -13.34
C ALA A 168 -4.19 21.64 -14.53
N HIS A 169 -3.31 20.67 -14.35
CA HIS A 169 -2.57 20.01 -15.43
C HIS A 169 -2.82 18.51 -15.39
N ILE A 170 -2.76 17.86 -16.56
CA ILE A 170 -2.84 16.40 -16.68
C ILE A 170 -1.52 15.90 -17.24
N THR A 171 -0.90 14.93 -16.58
CA THR A 171 0.27 14.27 -17.13
C THR A 171 0.12 12.76 -17.11
N TYR A 172 0.55 12.13 -18.21
CA TYR A 172 0.55 10.69 -18.35
C TYR A 172 1.98 10.16 -18.39
N ILE A 173 2.27 9.10 -17.65
CA ILE A 173 3.49 8.32 -17.71
C ILE A 173 3.12 6.92 -18.21
N PHE A 174 3.42 6.65 -19.47
CA PHE A 174 3.24 5.35 -20.10
C PHE A 174 4.55 4.56 -20.10
N GLY A 175 4.43 3.24 -20.22
CA GLY A 175 5.57 2.36 -20.42
C GLY A 175 5.31 0.95 -19.94
N GLU A 176 6.24 0.06 -20.25
CA GLU A 176 6.15 -1.36 -19.91
C GLU A 176 6.16 -1.64 -18.41
N ALA A 177 5.74 -2.85 -18.02
CA ALA A 177 5.84 -3.31 -16.64
C ALA A 177 7.31 -3.29 -16.16
N GLY A 178 7.57 -2.74 -14.97
CA GLY A 178 8.92 -2.69 -14.40
C GLY A 178 9.85 -1.60 -14.96
N VAL A 179 9.40 -0.79 -15.93
CA VAL A 179 10.23 0.26 -16.57
C VAL A 179 10.61 1.45 -15.67
N GLY A 180 9.97 1.54 -14.49
CA GLY A 180 10.26 2.58 -13.49
C GLY A 180 9.21 3.68 -13.32
N LYS A 181 7.98 3.53 -13.84
CA LYS A 181 6.91 4.54 -13.71
C LYS A 181 6.67 5.01 -12.26
N SER A 182 6.44 4.08 -11.34
CA SER A 182 6.23 4.39 -9.93
C SER A 182 7.49 4.94 -9.24
N ARG A 183 8.69 4.55 -9.71
CA ARG A 183 9.95 5.12 -9.21
C ARG A 183 10.09 6.59 -9.66
N LEU A 184 9.72 6.91 -10.91
CA LEU A 184 9.74 8.28 -11.41
C LEU A 184 8.75 9.17 -10.64
N ALA A 185 7.53 8.67 -10.38
CA ALA A 185 6.56 9.38 -9.54
C ALA A 185 7.08 9.62 -8.10
N PHE A 186 7.73 8.61 -7.51
CA PHE A 186 8.37 8.74 -6.19
C PHE A 186 9.49 9.79 -6.19
N GLU A 187 10.34 9.83 -7.22
CA GLU A 187 11.42 10.82 -7.30
C GLU A 187 10.90 12.23 -7.58
N LEU A 188 9.82 12.36 -8.34
CA LEU A 188 9.10 13.63 -8.48
C LEU A 188 8.60 14.11 -7.12
N LYS A 189 7.94 13.24 -6.33
CA LYS A 189 7.46 13.58 -4.97
C LYS A 189 8.62 14.08 -4.11
N ASN A 190 9.73 13.32 -4.05
CA ASN A 190 10.92 13.71 -3.28
C ASN A 190 11.55 15.02 -3.75
N ALA A 191 11.55 15.30 -5.05
CA ALA A 191 12.10 16.52 -5.61
C ALA A 191 11.24 17.75 -5.23
N LEU A 192 9.92 17.60 -5.25
CA LEU A 192 8.97 18.64 -4.85
C LEU A 192 9.02 18.93 -3.34
N GLU A 193 9.12 17.90 -2.49
CA GLU A 193 9.15 18.02 -1.01
C GLU A 193 10.33 18.85 -0.50
N LYS A 194 11.42 18.93 -1.27
CA LYS A 194 12.59 19.74 -0.90
C LYS A 194 12.30 21.24 -0.92
N ASN A 195 11.36 21.70 -1.74
CA ASN A 195 11.22 23.12 -2.09
C ASN A 195 9.80 23.67 -1.96
N LYS A 196 8.78 22.83 -1.81
CA LYS A 196 7.37 23.22 -1.88
C LYS A 196 6.57 22.53 -0.79
N ASP A 197 5.54 23.22 -0.31
CA ASP A 197 4.51 22.66 0.54
C ASP A 197 3.29 22.34 -0.34
N PHE A 198 2.87 21.08 -0.37
CA PHE A 198 1.83 20.57 -1.26
C PHE A 198 1.19 19.32 -0.66
N TYR A 199 0.05 18.91 -1.20
CA TYR A 199 -0.55 17.61 -0.91
C TYR A 199 -0.22 16.61 -2.02
N TRP A 200 0.13 15.39 -1.64
CA TRP A 200 0.27 14.26 -2.55
C TRP A 200 -0.72 13.19 -2.18
N PHE A 201 -1.71 12.94 -3.03
CA PHE A 201 -2.70 11.91 -2.82
C PHE A 201 -2.52 10.78 -3.81
N ALA A 202 -2.21 9.59 -3.30
CA ALA A 202 -2.07 8.40 -4.13
C ALA A 202 -3.40 7.63 -4.20
N CYS A 203 -3.80 7.31 -5.42
CA CYS A 203 -4.99 6.56 -5.76
C CYS A 203 -4.57 5.28 -6.51
N PRO A 204 -4.00 4.26 -5.83
CA PRO A 204 -3.62 3.02 -6.50
C PRO A 204 -4.85 2.23 -6.97
N ALA A 205 -4.83 1.73 -8.20
CA ALA A 205 -5.87 0.85 -8.71
C ALA A 205 -5.82 -0.56 -8.07
N ASP A 206 -6.99 -1.15 -7.83
CA ASP A 206 -7.12 -2.57 -7.45
C ASP A 206 -7.01 -3.44 -8.71
N GLN A 207 -5.96 -4.25 -8.78
CA GLN A 207 -5.65 -5.10 -9.95
C GLN A 207 -6.54 -6.34 -10.07
N ILE A 208 -7.40 -6.62 -9.09
CA ILE A 208 -8.10 -7.91 -8.99
C ILE A 208 -9.62 -7.71 -8.99
N LEU A 209 -10.12 -6.79 -8.17
CA LEU A 209 -11.57 -6.72 -7.90
C LEU A 209 -12.25 -5.49 -8.50
N HIS A 210 -11.49 -4.49 -8.97
CA HIS A 210 -12.00 -3.27 -9.61
C HIS A 210 -13.20 -2.67 -8.85
N LYS A 211 -13.08 -2.56 -7.52
CA LYS A 211 -14.17 -2.05 -6.68
C LYS A 211 -14.40 -0.55 -6.96
N PRO A 212 -15.66 -0.09 -7.10
CA PRO A 212 -15.98 1.30 -7.37
C PRO A 212 -15.35 2.23 -6.34
N PHE A 213 -14.75 3.31 -6.83
CA PHE A 213 -14.06 4.33 -6.03
C PHE A 213 -12.95 3.81 -5.11
N SER A 214 -12.55 2.53 -5.20
CA SER A 214 -11.54 1.95 -4.30
C SER A 214 -10.25 2.77 -4.21
N PRO A 215 -9.73 3.33 -5.32
CA PRO A 215 -8.51 4.14 -5.26
C PRO A 215 -8.71 5.45 -4.48
N PHE A 216 -9.87 6.09 -4.65
CA PHE A 216 -10.24 7.30 -3.91
C PHE A 216 -10.60 6.99 -2.45
N LEU A 217 -11.10 5.79 -2.16
CA LEU A 217 -11.31 5.32 -0.79
C LEU A 217 -9.97 5.11 -0.08
N SER A 218 -8.94 4.61 -0.77
CA SER A 218 -7.58 4.52 -0.22
C SER A 218 -7.07 5.89 0.20
N LEU A 219 -7.20 6.88 -0.69
CA LEU A 219 -6.87 8.27 -0.42
C LEU A 219 -7.57 8.80 0.85
N LEU A 220 -8.88 8.56 1.00
CA LEU A 220 -9.60 9.03 2.20
C LEU A 220 -9.13 8.30 3.45
N LYS A 221 -8.86 7.00 3.36
CA LYS A 221 -8.37 6.22 4.50
C LYS A 221 -7.02 6.74 4.98
N ASP A 222 -6.12 7.03 4.06
CA ASP A 222 -4.79 7.54 4.37
C ASP A 222 -4.88 8.95 4.96
N PHE A 223 -5.64 9.84 4.31
CA PHE A 223 -5.77 11.23 4.78
C PHE A 223 -6.47 11.35 6.14
N PHE A 224 -7.51 10.56 6.40
CA PHE A 224 -8.23 10.59 7.67
C PHE A 224 -7.64 9.63 8.72
N GLU A 225 -6.44 9.09 8.51
CA GLU A 225 -5.74 8.18 9.44
C GLU A 225 -6.62 6.99 9.87
N GLN A 226 -7.25 6.33 8.90
CA GLN A 226 -8.17 5.22 9.12
C GLN A 226 -7.42 3.90 9.04
N HIS A 227 -7.44 3.12 10.13
CA HIS A 227 -6.78 1.83 10.18
C HIS A 227 -7.76 0.72 10.54
N ALA A 228 -7.53 -0.46 9.96
CA ALA A 228 -8.36 -1.64 10.25
C ALA A 228 -8.14 -2.15 11.68
N ASP A 229 -6.95 -1.90 12.24
CA ASP A 229 -6.58 -2.30 13.60
C ASP A 229 -7.15 -1.35 14.67
N ASN A 230 -7.63 -0.18 14.26
CA ASN A 230 -8.26 0.79 15.15
C ASN A 230 -9.65 0.33 15.58
N LYS A 231 -10.03 0.68 16.81
CA LYS A 231 -11.44 0.56 17.25
C LYS A 231 -12.30 1.53 16.41
N PRO A 232 -13.58 1.20 16.12
CA PRO A 232 -14.46 2.08 15.36
C PRO A 232 -14.54 3.51 15.91
N GLU A 233 -14.52 3.66 17.24
CA GLU A 233 -14.54 4.97 17.89
C GLU A 233 -13.26 5.79 17.64
N GLN A 234 -12.10 5.13 17.58
CA GLN A 234 -10.83 5.80 17.27
C GLN A 234 -10.83 6.34 15.83
N ASN A 235 -11.27 5.52 14.88
CA ASN A 235 -11.43 5.92 13.48
C ASN A 235 -12.38 7.11 13.32
N ARG A 236 -13.49 7.11 14.08
CA ARG A 236 -14.42 8.25 14.14
C ARG A 236 -13.78 9.51 14.71
N GLN A 237 -13.01 9.40 15.79
CA GLN A 237 -12.31 10.54 16.39
C GLN A 237 -11.25 11.13 15.45
N ASN A 238 -10.48 10.28 14.76
CA ASN A 238 -9.51 10.71 13.75
C ASN A 238 -10.20 11.51 12.64
N PHE A 239 -11.32 10.97 12.10
CA PHE A 239 -12.11 11.67 11.10
C PHE A 239 -12.56 13.05 11.58
N GLU A 240 -13.19 13.13 12.75
CA GLU A 240 -13.70 14.38 13.31
C GLU A 240 -12.61 15.42 13.53
N ARG A 241 -11.48 15.01 14.12
CA ARG A 241 -10.31 15.88 14.38
C ARG A 241 -9.74 16.45 13.08
N ILE A 242 -9.47 15.59 12.10
CA ILE A 242 -8.85 15.99 10.83
C ILE A 242 -9.82 16.85 10.01
N PHE A 243 -11.10 16.48 9.96
CA PHE A 243 -12.13 17.25 9.28
C PHE A 243 -12.29 18.65 9.90
N GLN A 244 -12.26 18.76 11.24
CA GLN A 244 -12.30 20.04 11.91
C GLN A 244 -11.05 20.89 11.65
N SER A 245 -9.86 20.28 11.62
CA SER A 245 -8.61 20.96 11.26
C SER A 245 -8.68 21.52 9.84
N LEU A 246 -9.16 20.73 8.87
CA LEU A 246 -9.36 21.16 7.48
C LEU A 246 -10.29 22.39 7.41
N LEU A 247 -11.41 22.37 8.14
CA LEU A 247 -12.32 23.52 8.20
C LEU A 247 -11.68 24.77 8.81
N GLN A 248 -10.87 24.61 9.87
CA GLN A 248 -10.17 25.73 10.51
C GLN A 248 -9.15 26.37 9.57
N GLN A 249 -8.39 25.55 8.85
CA GLN A 249 -7.42 26.04 7.85
C GLN A 249 -8.14 26.80 6.72
N LEU A 250 -9.26 26.26 6.22
CA LEU A 250 -10.07 26.94 5.20
C LEU A 250 -10.59 28.31 5.67
N THR A 251 -11.00 28.42 6.93
CA THR A 251 -11.46 29.72 7.48
C THR A 251 -10.37 30.77 7.61
N ALA A 252 -9.10 30.36 7.63
CA ALA A 252 -7.99 31.29 7.69
C ALA A 252 -7.63 31.86 6.30
N LEU A 253 -8.18 31.32 5.21
CA LEU A 253 -7.93 31.82 3.86
C LEU A 253 -8.66 33.14 3.59
N PRO A 254 -8.07 34.06 2.81
CA PRO A 254 -8.75 35.26 2.32
C PRO A 254 -9.66 34.96 1.11
N GLY A 255 -10.80 35.66 0.98
CA GLY A 255 -11.68 35.63 -0.21
C GLY A 255 -13.08 35.06 0.01
N GLU A 256 -13.97 35.09 -0.99
CA GLU A 256 -15.33 34.53 -0.87
C GLU A 256 -15.42 33.04 -1.27
N GLN A 257 -14.49 32.55 -2.09
CA GLN A 257 -14.51 31.19 -2.64
C GLN A 257 -14.35 30.09 -1.58
N TYR A 258 -13.67 30.37 -0.46
CA TYR A 258 -13.58 29.41 0.64
C TYR A 258 -14.92 29.26 1.37
N LEU A 259 -15.80 30.28 1.37
CA LEU A 259 -17.08 30.24 2.09
C LEU A 259 -18.06 29.26 1.42
N SER A 260 -18.14 29.29 0.09
CA SER A 260 -18.95 28.33 -0.67
C SER A 260 -18.41 26.91 -0.49
N THR A 261 -17.10 26.73 -0.64
CA THR A 261 -16.44 25.42 -0.46
C THR A 261 -16.63 24.88 0.94
N LYS A 262 -16.46 25.70 1.98
CA LYS A 262 -16.69 25.32 3.38
C LYS A 262 -18.14 24.88 3.63
N LYS A 263 -19.10 25.63 3.11
CA LYS A 263 -20.54 25.30 3.24
C LYS A 263 -20.85 23.95 2.60
N GLU A 264 -20.36 23.73 1.38
CA GLU A 264 -20.57 22.49 0.65
C GLU A 264 -19.84 21.31 1.30
N LEU A 265 -18.61 21.51 1.79
CA LEU A 265 -17.85 20.50 2.53
C LEU A 265 -18.57 20.06 3.81
N LEU A 266 -19.12 21.02 4.57
CA LEU A 266 -19.95 20.74 5.76
C LEU A 266 -21.23 19.98 5.39
N ARG A 267 -21.91 20.37 4.31
CA ARG A 267 -23.11 19.70 3.82
C ARG A 267 -22.83 18.24 3.48
N THR A 268 -21.68 17.95 2.86
CA THR A 268 -21.29 16.60 2.44
C THR A 268 -20.49 15.81 3.48
N LYS A 269 -20.24 16.34 4.68
CA LYS A 269 -19.45 15.68 5.73
C LYS A 269 -19.90 14.23 6.00
N SER A 270 -21.20 14.04 6.19
CA SER A 270 -21.75 12.71 6.52
C SER A 270 -21.63 11.71 5.36
N ILE A 271 -21.56 12.18 4.13
CA ILE A 271 -21.37 11.36 2.93
C ILE A 271 -19.93 10.88 2.86
N LEU A 272 -18.98 11.78 3.10
CA LEU A 272 -17.55 11.47 3.15
C LEU A 272 -17.24 10.48 4.28
N ALA A 273 -17.82 10.70 5.45
CA ALA A 273 -17.69 9.79 6.59
C ALA A 273 -18.24 8.38 6.30
N ALA A 274 -19.37 8.31 5.58
CA ALA A 274 -19.97 7.03 5.22
C ALA A 274 -19.08 6.19 4.29
N GLN A 275 -18.27 6.83 3.42
CA GLN A 275 -17.28 6.11 2.60
C GLN A 275 -16.24 5.39 3.47
N LEU A 276 -15.92 5.96 4.64
CA LEU A 276 -15.01 5.38 5.63
C LEU A 276 -15.71 4.41 6.61
N GLY A 277 -16.98 4.10 6.38
CA GLY A 277 -17.79 3.25 7.27
C GLY A 277 -18.25 3.93 8.56
N ILE A 278 -18.20 5.27 8.61
CA ILE A 278 -18.64 6.07 9.77
C ILE A 278 -20.05 6.62 9.48
N TYR A 279 -21.04 6.16 10.24
CA TYR A 279 -22.43 6.54 10.05
C TYR A 279 -22.97 7.38 11.20
N TYR A 280 -23.66 8.48 10.86
CA TYR A 280 -24.33 9.37 11.80
C TYR A 280 -25.85 9.25 11.66
N GLN A 281 -26.57 9.08 12.76
CA GLN A 281 -28.03 9.08 12.75
C GLN A 281 -28.59 10.47 12.37
N GLY A 282 -29.66 10.50 11.58
CA GLY A 282 -30.32 11.74 11.15
C GLY A 282 -29.47 12.60 10.20
N SER A 283 -28.42 12.03 9.62
CA SER A 283 -27.53 12.72 8.68
C SER A 283 -28.06 12.70 7.24
N LEU A 284 -27.48 13.55 6.38
CA LEU A 284 -27.80 13.57 4.94
C LEU A 284 -27.62 12.18 4.31
N TRP A 285 -26.56 11.43 4.68
CA TRP A 285 -26.39 10.05 4.22
C TRP A 285 -27.59 9.16 4.55
N SER A 286 -28.10 9.24 5.78
CA SER A 286 -29.22 8.40 6.24
C SER A 286 -30.57 8.75 5.62
N SER A 287 -30.74 9.99 5.14
CA SER A 287 -31.98 10.46 4.51
C SER A 287 -32.03 10.23 3.00
N LEU A 288 -30.89 9.97 2.37
CA LEU A 288 -30.79 9.78 0.92
C LEU A 288 -31.02 8.32 0.53
N ASP A 289 -31.69 8.16 -0.61
CA ASP A 289 -31.74 6.90 -1.35
C ASP A 289 -30.39 6.60 -2.02
N ALA A 290 -30.29 5.44 -2.68
CA ALA A 290 -29.04 4.99 -3.30
C ALA A 290 -28.51 5.97 -4.36
N GLN A 291 -29.40 6.49 -5.21
CA GLN A 291 -29.06 7.48 -6.23
C GLN A 291 -28.54 8.78 -5.62
N GLY A 292 -29.26 9.30 -4.62
CA GLY A 292 -28.86 10.49 -3.89
C GLY A 292 -27.51 10.30 -3.20
N ARG A 293 -27.25 9.14 -2.59
CA ARG A 293 -25.95 8.82 -1.98
C ARG A 293 -24.82 8.81 -3.00
N TYR A 294 -25.01 8.17 -4.16
CA TYR A 294 -24.00 8.15 -5.22
C TYR A 294 -23.68 9.56 -5.73
N GLN A 295 -24.70 10.34 -6.08
CA GLN A 295 -24.51 11.71 -6.56
C GLN A 295 -23.82 12.59 -5.52
N ASN A 296 -24.25 12.49 -4.25
CA ASN A 296 -23.61 13.25 -3.18
C ASN A 296 -22.21 12.72 -2.84
N THR A 297 -21.88 11.47 -3.16
CA THR A 297 -20.53 10.92 -3.02
C THR A 297 -19.58 11.59 -4.02
N LEU A 298 -19.99 11.70 -5.29
CA LEU A 298 -19.22 12.45 -6.29
C LEU A 298 -18.99 13.91 -5.86
N ILE A 299 -20.04 14.56 -5.37
CA ILE A 299 -19.95 15.94 -4.86
C ILE A 299 -19.04 16.02 -3.63
N ALA A 300 -19.12 15.06 -2.70
CA ALA A 300 -18.29 15.02 -1.50
C ALA A 300 -16.80 14.90 -1.84
N TYR A 301 -16.44 14.01 -2.76
CA TYR A 301 -15.06 13.89 -3.26
C TYR A 301 -14.59 15.18 -3.93
N LYS A 302 -15.41 15.77 -4.80
CA LYS A 302 -15.09 17.04 -5.47
C LYS A 302 -14.84 18.16 -4.47
N ASN A 303 -15.74 18.36 -3.51
CA ASN A 303 -15.61 19.40 -2.49
C ASN A 303 -14.39 19.19 -1.59
N TYR A 304 -14.07 17.93 -1.29
CA TYR A 304 -12.91 17.57 -0.50
C TYR A 304 -11.60 17.90 -1.26
N ILE A 305 -11.50 17.49 -2.53
CA ILE A 305 -10.33 17.78 -3.37
C ILE A 305 -10.19 19.30 -3.58
N GLU A 306 -11.28 19.99 -3.86
CA GLU A 306 -11.32 21.46 -3.98
C GLU A 306 -10.82 22.15 -2.69
N ALA A 307 -11.32 21.73 -1.53
CA ALA A 307 -10.90 22.25 -0.23
C ALA A 307 -9.39 22.07 0.00
N THR A 308 -8.85 20.91 -0.34
CA THR A 308 -7.40 20.66 -0.20
C THR A 308 -6.57 21.51 -1.18
N ALA A 309 -7.03 21.65 -2.43
CA ALA A 309 -6.36 22.43 -3.46
C ALA A 309 -6.40 23.95 -3.20
N LEU A 310 -7.39 24.44 -2.43
CA LEU A 310 -7.44 25.83 -1.95
C LEU A 310 -6.39 26.12 -0.87
N LEU A 311 -6.02 25.11 -0.08
CA LEU A 311 -5.03 25.29 0.99
C LEU A 311 -3.61 25.22 0.45
N LYS A 312 -3.34 24.20 -0.38
CA LYS A 312 -2.02 23.95 -0.96
C LYS A 312 -2.20 23.34 -2.35
N PRO A 313 -1.22 23.53 -3.26
CA PRO A 313 -1.18 22.75 -4.50
C PRO A 313 -1.29 21.25 -4.24
N LEU A 314 -1.90 20.52 -5.17
CA LEU A 314 -2.21 19.10 -5.02
C LEU A 314 -1.69 18.31 -6.21
N VAL A 315 -1.00 17.20 -5.95
CA VAL A 315 -0.79 16.13 -6.94
C VAL A 315 -1.72 14.98 -6.61
N LEU A 316 -2.56 14.59 -7.57
CA LEU A 316 -3.37 13.38 -7.51
C LEU A 316 -2.68 12.30 -8.34
N GLU A 317 -1.91 11.44 -7.67
CA GLU A 317 -1.22 10.31 -8.28
C GLU A 317 -2.20 9.18 -8.55
N ILE A 318 -2.36 8.90 -9.83
CA ILE A 318 -3.27 7.91 -10.37
C ILE A 318 -2.44 6.69 -10.81
N GLY A 319 -2.40 5.69 -9.92
CA GLY A 319 -1.55 4.51 -10.05
C GLY A 319 -2.17 3.38 -10.87
N ASP A 320 -1.46 2.87 -11.87
CA ASP A 320 -1.89 1.72 -12.69
C ASP A 320 -3.27 1.93 -13.36
N ALA A 321 -3.44 3.06 -14.04
CA ALA A 321 -4.70 3.57 -14.58
C ALA A 321 -5.53 2.63 -15.47
N HIS A 322 -4.89 1.71 -16.19
CA HIS A 322 -5.54 0.65 -16.97
C HIS A 322 -6.46 -0.26 -16.13
N TRP A 323 -6.35 -0.23 -14.80
CA TRP A 323 -7.18 -1.00 -13.88
C TRP A 323 -8.28 -0.18 -13.17
N TYR A 324 -8.54 1.08 -13.53
CA TYR A 324 -9.71 1.76 -12.93
C TYR A 324 -11.03 1.18 -13.42
N ASP A 325 -11.97 1.11 -12.50
CA ASP A 325 -13.37 0.92 -12.80
C ASP A 325 -13.99 2.19 -13.41
N THR A 326 -15.13 2.01 -14.06
CA THR A 326 -15.82 3.06 -14.79
C THR A 326 -16.38 4.17 -13.89
N ASP A 327 -16.78 3.87 -12.65
CA ASP A 327 -17.27 4.87 -11.70
C ASP A 327 -16.12 5.78 -11.23
N SER A 328 -14.94 5.20 -10.95
CA SER A 328 -13.71 5.94 -10.65
C SER A 328 -13.27 6.82 -11.82
N ILE A 329 -13.36 6.35 -13.06
CA ILE A 329 -13.09 7.15 -14.26
C ILE A 329 -14.10 8.29 -14.39
N GLY A 330 -15.38 8.03 -14.10
CA GLY A 330 -16.43 9.05 -14.07
C GLY A 330 -16.14 10.17 -13.08
N LEU A 331 -15.73 9.82 -11.86
CA LEU A 331 -15.29 10.80 -10.85
C LEU A 331 -14.07 11.59 -11.32
N LEU A 332 -13.06 10.92 -11.90
CA LEU A 332 -11.86 11.58 -12.41
C LEU A 332 -12.18 12.62 -13.49
N ASN A 333 -13.06 12.28 -14.44
CA ASN A 333 -13.52 13.21 -15.47
C ASN A 333 -14.30 14.39 -14.88
N ALA A 334 -15.15 14.14 -13.87
CA ALA A 334 -15.85 15.21 -13.16
C ALA A 334 -14.87 16.18 -12.47
N LEU A 335 -13.83 15.66 -11.82
CA LEU A 335 -12.77 16.46 -11.19
C LEU A 335 -11.99 17.27 -12.23
N GLY A 336 -11.53 16.65 -13.32
CA GLY A 336 -10.76 17.33 -14.37
C GLY A 336 -11.52 18.48 -15.03
N LYS A 337 -12.85 18.33 -15.19
CA LYS A 337 -13.72 19.36 -15.76
C LYS A 337 -14.03 20.50 -14.78
N GLN A 338 -14.35 20.16 -13.52
CA GLN A 338 -14.84 21.14 -12.54
C GLN A 338 -13.73 21.86 -11.78
N LEU A 339 -12.53 21.28 -11.72
CA LEU A 339 -11.41 21.81 -10.94
C LEU A 339 -10.25 22.33 -11.81
N GLN A 340 -10.53 22.66 -13.08
CA GLN A 340 -9.53 23.19 -14.02
C GLN A 340 -8.83 24.49 -13.54
N ASP A 341 -9.50 25.25 -12.68
CA ASP A 341 -9.04 26.54 -12.15
C ASP A 341 -8.35 26.43 -10.77
N PHE A 342 -7.88 25.24 -10.40
CA PHE A 342 -7.17 24.97 -9.15
C PHE A 342 -5.77 24.40 -9.41
N PRO A 343 -4.79 24.60 -8.51
CA PRO A 343 -3.42 24.07 -8.65
C PRO A 343 -3.37 22.56 -8.43
N ILE A 344 -3.98 21.78 -9.34
CA ILE A 344 -4.08 20.33 -9.26
C ILE A 344 -3.35 19.68 -10.43
N THR A 345 -2.36 18.84 -10.16
CA THR A 345 -1.77 17.98 -11.19
C THR A 345 -2.31 16.56 -11.08
N PHE A 346 -2.94 16.07 -12.14
CA PHE A 346 -3.33 14.67 -12.29
C PHE A 346 -2.15 13.88 -12.87
N LEU A 347 -1.47 13.08 -12.05
CA LEU A 347 -0.31 12.27 -12.44
C LEU A 347 -0.75 10.85 -12.73
N VAL A 348 -1.03 10.54 -13.99
CA VAL A 348 -1.57 9.26 -14.44
C VAL A 348 -0.43 8.33 -14.84
N THR A 349 -0.31 7.16 -14.21
CA THR A 349 0.63 6.12 -14.62
C THR A 349 -0.13 4.94 -15.24
N SER A 350 0.29 4.49 -16.43
CA SER A 350 -0.37 3.33 -17.06
C SER A 350 0.58 2.47 -17.90
N ARG A 351 0.15 1.23 -18.17
CA ARG A 351 0.74 0.38 -19.21
C ARG A 351 0.04 0.67 -20.55
N TYR A 352 0.67 0.26 -21.64
CA TYR A 352 -0.03 0.14 -22.92
C TYR A 352 -1.09 -0.97 -22.81
N LEU A 353 -2.18 -0.84 -23.55
CA LEU A 353 -3.15 -1.91 -23.73
C LEU A 353 -2.54 -3.02 -24.61
N ASP A 354 -3.18 -4.19 -24.66
CA ASP A 354 -2.68 -5.34 -25.42
C ASP A 354 -2.52 -5.06 -26.94
N ASP A 355 -3.25 -4.07 -27.45
CA ASP A 355 -3.16 -3.58 -28.83
C ASP A 355 -2.07 -2.50 -29.03
N GLY A 356 -1.30 -2.18 -27.98
CA GLY A 356 -0.28 -1.14 -27.96
C GLY A 356 -0.83 0.28 -27.78
N SER A 357 -2.14 0.46 -27.65
CA SER A 357 -2.74 1.78 -27.49
C SER A 357 -2.56 2.33 -26.07
N LYS A 358 -2.64 3.65 -25.94
CA LYS A 358 -2.50 4.38 -24.68
C LYS A 358 -3.89 4.61 -24.08
N PRO A 359 -4.19 4.07 -22.89
CA PRO A 359 -5.48 4.31 -22.25
C PRO A 359 -5.57 5.76 -21.77
N MET A 360 -6.37 6.58 -22.46
CA MET A 360 -6.67 7.95 -22.06
C MET A 360 -7.90 7.95 -21.16
N LEU A 361 -7.72 8.27 -19.87
CA LEU A 361 -8.80 8.23 -18.89
C LEU A 361 -9.71 9.47 -18.97
N PHE A 362 -9.18 10.60 -19.43
CA PHE A 362 -9.92 11.84 -19.57
C PHE A 362 -10.55 11.97 -20.95
N HIS A 363 -11.78 12.47 -20.99
CA HIS A 363 -12.48 12.78 -22.23
C HIS A 363 -11.80 13.90 -23.03
N ASN A 364 -11.99 13.87 -24.34
CA ASN A 364 -11.35 14.82 -25.27
C ASN A 364 -11.70 16.28 -25.00
N ASP A 365 -12.89 16.58 -24.45
CA ASP A 365 -13.27 17.95 -24.09
C ASP A 365 -12.38 18.50 -22.95
N ILE A 366 -12.05 17.65 -21.97
CA ILE A 366 -11.15 18.01 -20.86
C ILE A 366 -9.71 18.13 -21.35
N LEU A 367 -9.25 17.17 -22.17
CA LEU A 367 -7.89 17.20 -22.74
C LEU A 367 -7.65 18.44 -23.64
N ALA A 368 -8.71 19.00 -24.23
CA ALA A 368 -8.65 20.23 -25.01
C ALA A 368 -8.63 21.50 -24.15
N SER A 369 -9.19 21.47 -22.93
CA SER A 369 -9.27 22.63 -22.04
C SER A 369 -8.19 22.67 -20.96
N VAL A 370 -7.58 21.53 -20.65
CA VAL A 370 -6.58 21.35 -19.59
C VAL A 370 -5.23 21.01 -20.21
N LEU A 371 -4.17 21.72 -19.79
CA LEU A 371 -2.83 21.47 -20.31
C LEU A 371 -2.43 20.02 -20.03
N THR A 372 -2.10 19.29 -21.08
CA THR A 372 -1.81 17.86 -21.01
C THR A 372 -0.45 17.53 -21.60
N GLN A 373 0.33 16.68 -20.91
CA GLN A 373 1.61 16.17 -21.41
C GLN A 373 1.75 14.67 -21.15
N ALA A 374 2.22 13.91 -22.16
CA ALA A 374 2.49 12.48 -22.02
C ALA A 374 4.00 12.20 -22.10
N PHE A 375 4.46 11.29 -21.26
CA PHE A 375 5.82 10.79 -21.18
C PHE A 375 5.81 9.28 -21.45
N ASP A 376 6.55 8.83 -22.46
CA ASP A 376 6.75 7.41 -22.75
C ASP A 376 8.08 6.95 -22.17
N LEU A 377 8.04 6.12 -21.12
CA LEU A 377 9.23 5.53 -20.55
C LEU A 377 9.68 4.35 -21.39
N ASN A 378 10.77 4.56 -22.11
CA ASN A 378 11.48 3.53 -22.86
C ASN A 378 12.36 2.66 -21.94
N MET A 379 12.84 1.51 -22.40
CA MET A 379 13.85 0.74 -21.68
C MET A 379 15.13 1.57 -21.45
N LEU A 380 15.90 1.24 -20.42
CA LEU A 380 17.17 1.90 -20.14
C LEU A 380 18.16 1.69 -21.29
N SER A 381 18.94 2.72 -21.59
CA SER A 381 20.05 2.63 -22.53
C SER A 381 21.15 1.70 -21.99
N ALA A 382 22.05 1.26 -22.87
CA ALA A 382 23.21 0.48 -22.47
C ALA A 382 24.06 1.20 -21.42
N GLN A 383 24.30 2.52 -21.58
CA GLN A 383 25.04 3.28 -20.57
C GLN A 383 24.30 3.32 -19.22
N ALA A 384 22.97 3.49 -19.24
CA ALA A 384 22.16 3.52 -18.02
C ALA A 384 22.16 2.16 -17.30
N VAL A 385 22.07 1.04 -18.02
CA VAL A 385 22.18 -0.30 -17.41
C VAL A 385 23.55 -0.53 -16.78
N ARG A 386 24.63 -0.08 -17.43
CA ARG A 386 25.98 -0.15 -16.87
C ARG A 386 26.05 0.64 -15.56
N TYR A 387 25.64 1.90 -15.59
CA TYR A 387 25.65 2.76 -14.39
C TYR A 387 24.81 2.16 -13.25
N PHE A 388 23.61 1.65 -13.56
CA PHE A 388 22.74 0.99 -12.57
C PHE A 388 23.45 -0.19 -11.90
N ALA A 389 24.12 -1.03 -12.67
CA ALA A 389 24.85 -2.17 -12.12
C ALA A 389 26.05 -1.71 -11.27
N GLU A 390 26.79 -0.70 -11.73
CA GLU A 390 27.97 -0.18 -11.03
C GLU A 390 27.62 0.53 -9.72
N ASP A 391 26.51 1.27 -9.68
CA ASP A 391 25.95 1.89 -8.48
C ASP A 391 25.55 0.82 -7.44
N LYS A 392 24.75 -0.17 -7.86
CA LYS A 392 24.28 -1.25 -6.99
C LYS A 392 25.41 -2.14 -6.46
N LEU A 393 26.47 -2.34 -7.24
CA LEU A 393 27.62 -3.18 -6.87
C LEU A 393 28.77 -2.39 -6.22
N GLY A 394 28.71 -1.05 -6.19
CA GLY A 394 29.77 -0.21 -5.65
C GLY A 394 31.10 -0.35 -6.39
N GLY A 395 31.08 -0.41 -7.72
CA GLY A 395 32.30 -0.47 -8.54
C GLY A 395 32.06 -0.79 -10.01
N ALA A 396 33.07 -0.56 -10.85
CA ALA A 396 33.01 -0.76 -12.30
C ALA A 396 32.68 -2.21 -12.68
N THR A 397 31.97 -2.40 -13.79
CA THR A 397 31.63 -3.73 -14.34
C THR A 397 32.45 -4.05 -15.59
N SER A 398 32.75 -5.33 -15.83
CA SER A 398 33.41 -5.80 -17.04
C SER A 398 32.49 -5.69 -18.26
N GLU A 399 33.05 -5.51 -19.46
CA GLU A 399 32.26 -5.37 -20.68
C GLU A 399 31.43 -6.63 -20.99
N SER A 400 32.00 -7.81 -20.69
CA SER A 400 31.30 -9.09 -20.80
C SER A 400 30.12 -9.20 -19.85
N PHE A 401 30.25 -8.70 -18.61
CA PHE A 401 29.16 -8.72 -17.64
C PHE A 401 28.08 -7.71 -18.00
N HIS A 402 28.47 -6.51 -18.45
CA HIS A 402 27.55 -5.52 -18.97
C HIS A 402 26.72 -6.04 -20.15
N SER A 403 27.38 -6.64 -21.14
CA SER A 403 26.72 -7.25 -22.31
C SER A 403 25.72 -8.35 -21.90
N PHE A 404 26.07 -9.15 -20.89
CA PHE A 404 25.18 -10.15 -20.32
C PHE A 404 23.93 -9.52 -19.67
N LEU A 405 24.13 -8.50 -18.82
CA LEU A 405 23.03 -7.80 -18.16
C LEU A 405 22.09 -7.16 -19.18
N MET A 406 22.63 -6.50 -20.21
CA MET A 406 21.83 -5.94 -21.30
C MET A 406 21.01 -7.01 -22.03
N LYS A 407 21.64 -8.13 -22.39
CA LYS A 407 20.98 -9.21 -23.14
C LYS A 407 19.80 -9.81 -22.39
N ILE A 408 19.94 -10.06 -21.08
CA ILE A 408 18.90 -10.72 -20.28
C ILE A 408 17.84 -9.73 -19.79
N SER A 409 18.23 -8.52 -19.35
CA SER A 409 17.30 -7.51 -18.85
C SER A 409 16.56 -6.76 -19.96
N ASN A 410 17.13 -6.73 -21.17
CA ASN A 410 16.71 -5.89 -22.29
C ASN A 410 16.49 -4.41 -21.88
N GLY A 411 17.28 -3.92 -20.91
CA GLY A 411 17.17 -2.55 -20.39
C GLY A 411 16.03 -2.32 -19.39
N ASN A 412 15.28 -3.35 -18.98
CA ASN A 412 14.24 -3.19 -17.97
C ASN A 412 14.86 -3.07 -16.56
N PRO A 413 14.68 -1.95 -15.84
CA PRO A 413 15.27 -1.74 -14.51
C PRO A 413 14.88 -2.80 -13.48
N PHE A 414 13.61 -3.22 -13.47
CA PHE A 414 13.16 -4.26 -12.56
C PHE A 414 13.91 -5.56 -12.81
N TYR A 415 13.97 -6.05 -14.06
CA TYR A 415 14.69 -7.28 -14.34
C TYR A 415 16.18 -7.17 -14.05
N LEU A 416 16.79 -6.01 -14.34
CA LEU A 416 18.18 -5.75 -13.99
C LEU A 416 18.44 -5.89 -12.49
N GLU A 417 17.61 -5.28 -11.66
CA GLU A 417 17.68 -5.41 -10.19
C GLU A 417 17.52 -6.87 -9.75
N GLN A 418 16.57 -7.60 -10.34
CA GLN A 418 16.33 -9.01 -10.01
C GLN A 418 17.49 -9.92 -10.41
N ILE A 419 18.12 -9.67 -11.56
CA ILE A 419 19.31 -10.40 -12.02
C ILE A 419 20.48 -10.15 -11.08
N LEU A 420 20.77 -8.88 -10.75
CA LEU A 420 21.86 -8.53 -9.85
C LEU A 420 21.66 -9.14 -8.46
N THR A 421 20.45 -9.04 -7.93
CA THR A 421 20.07 -9.66 -6.64
C THR A 421 20.26 -11.17 -6.70
N TYR A 422 19.78 -11.84 -7.77
CA TYR A 422 19.95 -13.27 -7.94
C TYR A 422 21.42 -13.71 -8.00
N LEU A 423 22.25 -12.96 -8.74
CA LEU A 423 23.68 -13.25 -8.85
C LEU A 423 24.42 -13.05 -7.52
N GLN A 424 24.04 -12.03 -6.74
CA GLN A 424 24.52 -11.83 -5.38
C GLN A 424 24.13 -12.98 -4.45
N GLU A 425 22.86 -13.41 -4.49
CA GLU A 425 22.36 -14.54 -3.71
C GLU A 425 23.10 -15.84 -4.09
N CYS A 426 23.45 -16.04 -5.36
CA CYS A 426 24.23 -17.20 -5.84
C CYS A 426 25.73 -17.09 -5.54
N GLN A 427 26.22 -15.96 -5.01
CA GLN A 427 27.65 -15.66 -4.87
C GLN A 427 28.42 -15.84 -6.19
N SER A 428 27.77 -15.54 -7.32
CA SER A 428 28.32 -15.77 -8.67
C SER A 428 28.81 -14.50 -9.36
N ILE A 429 28.98 -13.44 -8.58
CA ILE A 429 29.68 -12.23 -8.99
C ILE A 429 30.96 -12.11 -8.18
N HIS A 430 32.05 -11.78 -8.85
CA HIS A 430 33.36 -11.64 -8.24
C HIS A 430 34.11 -10.47 -8.88
N LYS A 431 35.06 -9.88 -8.17
CA LYS A 431 35.93 -8.84 -8.74
C LYS A 431 37.14 -9.49 -9.42
N GLN A 432 37.33 -9.19 -10.70
CA GLN A 432 38.50 -9.56 -11.48
C GLN A 432 39.13 -8.28 -12.04
N ASN A 433 40.42 -8.05 -11.76
CA ASN A 433 41.14 -6.83 -12.17
C ASN A 433 40.45 -5.51 -11.73
N GLY A 434 39.83 -5.50 -10.55
CA GLY A 434 39.11 -4.33 -10.01
C GLY A 434 37.72 -4.09 -10.61
N GLN A 435 37.29 -4.89 -11.58
CA GLN A 435 35.95 -4.85 -12.17
C GLN A 435 35.09 -6.02 -11.69
N TRP A 436 33.80 -5.78 -11.51
CA TRP A 436 32.83 -6.84 -11.27
C TRP A 436 32.62 -7.67 -12.53
N ASN A 437 32.67 -8.98 -12.35
CA ASN A 437 32.39 -9.99 -13.37
C ASN A 437 31.40 -11.02 -12.84
N ALA A 438 30.76 -11.76 -13.73
CA ALA A 438 29.87 -12.86 -13.36
C ALA A 438 30.37 -14.19 -13.95
N ASP A 439 30.22 -15.27 -13.18
CA ASP A 439 30.56 -16.63 -13.60
C ASP A 439 29.51 -17.18 -14.58
N THR A 440 29.46 -16.60 -15.77
CA THR A 440 28.43 -16.89 -16.79
C THR A 440 28.52 -18.31 -17.38
N ALA A 441 29.67 -18.97 -17.27
CA ALA A 441 29.91 -20.29 -17.84
C ALA A 441 29.51 -21.46 -16.92
N THR A 442 29.46 -21.26 -15.60
CA THR A 442 29.17 -22.31 -14.61
C THR A 442 27.72 -22.30 -14.14
N LEU A 443 27.04 -21.17 -14.28
CA LEU A 443 25.63 -21.04 -13.96
C LEU A 443 24.77 -21.53 -15.15
N SER A 444 23.81 -22.41 -14.87
CA SER A 444 22.66 -22.63 -15.76
C SER A 444 21.78 -21.38 -15.73
N LEU A 445 22.28 -20.29 -16.30
CA LEU A 445 21.64 -19.00 -16.20
C LEU A 445 20.31 -19.05 -16.92
N PRO A 446 19.26 -18.49 -16.32
CA PRO A 446 17.98 -18.43 -16.97
C PRO A 446 18.09 -17.67 -18.30
N ASN A 447 17.69 -18.30 -19.40
CA ASN A 447 17.76 -17.72 -20.74
C ASN A 447 16.63 -16.68 -21.01
N SER A 448 15.81 -16.37 -20.01
CA SER A 448 14.70 -15.43 -20.11
C SER A 448 14.49 -14.68 -18.80
N MET A 449 13.88 -13.50 -18.90
CA MET A 449 13.54 -12.62 -17.78
C MET A 449 12.71 -13.34 -16.70
N ASN A 450 11.65 -14.04 -17.13
CA ASN A 450 10.77 -14.80 -16.23
C ASN A 450 11.51 -15.92 -15.50
N ALA A 451 12.50 -16.52 -16.16
CA ALA A 451 13.23 -17.63 -15.58
C ALA A 451 14.16 -17.18 -14.43
N VAL A 452 14.58 -15.90 -14.38
CA VAL A 452 15.28 -15.32 -13.21
C VAL A 452 14.35 -15.24 -12.00
N LEU A 453 13.14 -14.74 -12.20
CA LEU A 453 12.13 -14.66 -11.13
C LEU A 453 11.77 -16.07 -10.62
N VAL A 454 11.52 -17.02 -11.52
CA VAL A 454 11.25 -18.42 -11.16
C VAL A 454 12.44 -19.03 -10.41
N ALA A 455 13.67 -18.83 -10.86
CA ALA A 455 14.87 -19.33 -10.19
C ALA A 455 15.03 -18.77 -8.77
N ARG A 456 14.75 -17.49 -8.55
CA ARG A 456 14.75 -16.89 -7.20
C ARG A 456 13.73 -17.57 -6.29
N ILE A 457 12.51 -17.75 -6.79
CA ILE A 457 11.46 -18.46 -6.03
C ILE A 457 11.85 -19.91 -5.78
N ASP A 458 12.55 -20.55 -6.71
CA ASP A 458 12.91 -21.96 -6.58
C ASP A 458 13.90 -22.26 -5.46
N ARG A 459 14.73 -21.29 -5.10
CA ARG A 459 15.69 -21.36 -3.98
C ARG A 459 15.02 -21.22 -2.62
N LEU A 460 13.80 -20.71 -2.56
CA LEU A 460 13.06 -20.65 -1.31
C LEU A 460 12.77 -22.07 -0.81
N SER A 461 12.84 -22.26 0.50
CA SER A 461 12.44 -23.54 1.10
C SER A 461 11.00 -23.88 0.70
N LYS A 462 10.70 -25.18 0.59
CA LYS A 462 9.40 -25.67 0.11
C LYS A 462 8.21 -24.96 0.78
N LEU A 463 8.29 -24.74 2.09
CA LEU A 463 7.21 -24.13 2.85
C LEU A 463 7.04 -22.63 2.54
N VAL A 464 8.15 -21.88 2.47
CA VAL A 464 8.12 -20.46 2.04
C VAL A 464 7.56 -20.34 0.63
N LYS A 465 8.00 -21.22 -0.28
CA LYS A 465 7.54 -21.24 -1.68
C LYS A 465 6.02 -21.42 -1.77
N GLU A 466 5.45 -22.36 -1.01
CA GLU A 466 3.99 -22.57 -0.99
C GLU A 466 3.25 -21.39 -0.34
N THR A 467 3.79 -20.78 0.73
CA THR A 467 3.24 -19.55 1.31
C THR A 467 3.20 -18.41 0.28
N VAL A 468 4.30 -18.21 -0.45
CA VAL A 468 4.41 -17.16 -1.49
C VAL A 468 3.44 -17.39 -2.65
N LYS A 469 3.31 -18.65 -3.11
CA LYS A 469 2.33 -19.03 -4.14
C LYS A 469 0.90 -18.78 -3.72
N ALA A 470 0.54 -19.12 -2.48
CA ALA A 470 -0.80 -18.88 -1.95
C ALA A 470 -1.10 -17.37 -1.85
N ALA A 471 -0.16 -16.59 -1.32
CA ALA A 471 -0.27 -15.13 -1.23
C ALA A 471 -0.46 -14.47 -2.61
N ALA A 472 0.24 -14.96 -3.64
CA ALA A 472 0.11 -14.42 -4.99
C ALA A 472 -1.31 -14.57 -5.60
N VAL A 473 -2.06 -15.59 -5.16
CA VAL A 473 -3.47 -15.83 -5.55
C VAL A 473 -4.44 -14.98 -4.71
N ILE A 474 -4.09 -14.65 -3.46
CA ILE A 474 -4.90 -13.73 -2.63
C ILE A 474 -4.88 -12.33 -3.24
N GLY A 475 -3.68 -11.80 -3.50
CA GLY A 475 -3.54 -10.53 -4.20
C GLY A 475 -2.20 -9.83 -4.01
N ARG A 476 -2.08 -8.63 -4.59
CA ARG A 476 -0.88 -7.78 -4.43
C ARG A 476 -0.73 -7.33 -2.98
N GLU A 477 -1.84 -6.99 -2.35
CA GLU A 477 -1.96 -6.81 -0.91
C GLU A 477 -2.74 -8.00 -0.36
N PHE A 478 -2.31 -8.51 0.80
CA PHE A 478 -2.97 -9.64 1.43
C PHE A 478 -2.97 -9.53 2.96
N GLU A 479 -4.03 -10.06 3.56
CA GLU A 479 -4.18 -10.15 5.01
C GLU A 479 -3.65 -11.49 5.52
N LEU A 480 -2.80 -11.43 6.55
CA LEU A 480 -2.20 -12.59 7.20
C LEU A 480 -3.22 -13.59 7.73
N PRO A 481 -4.39 -13.19 8.30
CA PRO A 481 -5.44 -14.13 8.70
C PRO A 481 -5.98 -15.00 7.55
N VAL A 482 -6.22 -14.41 6.37
CA VAL A 482 -6.70 -15.14 5.18
C VAL A 482 -5.62 -16.11 4.71
N LEU A 483 -4.37 -15.66 4.63
CA LEU A 483 -3.25 -16.52 4.28
C LEU A 483 -3.08 -17.67 5.27
N SER A 484 -3.25 -17.41 6.58
CA SER A 484 -3.15 -18.44 7.62
C SER A 484 -4.18 -19.54 7.45
N GLU A 485 -5.44 -19.18 7.23
CA GLU A 485 -6.51 -20.15 6.99
C GLU A 485 -6.25 -21.00 5.72
N VAL A 486 -5.77 -20.37 4.64
CA VAL A 486 -5.43 -21.09 3.40
C VAL A 486 -4.26 -22.05 3.62
N MET A 487 -3.22 -21.65 4.35
CA MET A 487 -2.07 -22.50 4.65
C MET A 487 -2.44 -23.67 5.57
N MET A 488 -3.31 -23.44 6.56
CA MET A 488 -3.84 -24.50 7.43
C MET A 488 -4.60 -25.56 6.64
N GLN A 489 -5.35 -25.19 5.61
CA GLN A 489 -6.14 -26.14 4.82
C GLN A 489 -5.35 -26.79 3.66
N SER A 490 -4.36 -26.09 3.10
CA SER A 490 -3.61 -26.58 1.94
C SER A 490 -2.43 -27.49 2.30
N GLU A 491 -1.80 -27.30 3.45
CA GLU A 491 -0.56 -27.97 3.83
C GLU A 491 -0.73 -28.84 5.10
N PRO A 492 -0.71 -30.18 4.99
CA PRO A 492 -0.92 -31.10 6.11
C PRO A 492 0.08 -30.91 7.28
N ASN A 493 1.26 -30.38 6.98
CA ASN A 493 2.31 -30.09 7.96
C ASN A 493 1.99 -28.87 8.86
N TYR A 494 1.09 -27.98 8.41
CA TYR A 494 0.60 -26.88 9.25
C TYR A 494 -0.40 -27.37 10.30
N GLN A 495 -1.28 -28.32 9.94
CA GLN A 495 -2.31 -28.85 10.84
C GLN A 495 -1.74 -29.64 12.03
N LYS A 496 -0.59 -30.28 11.86
CA LYS A 496 0.00 -31.17 12.89
C LYS A 496 0.87 -30.46 13.91
N LYS A 497 1.17 -29.18 13.74
CA LYS A 497 2.03 -28.42 14.68
C LYS A 497 1.17 -27.54 15.57
N HIS A 498 1.33 -27.69 16.89
CA HIS A 498 0.69 -26.83 17.91
C HIS A 498 0.99 -25.31 17.77
N ASN A 499 1.89 -24.92 16.85
CA ASN A 499 2.35 -23.54 16.60
C ASN A 499 2.22 -23.13 15.11
N ALA A 500 1.08 -23.41 14.47
CA ALA A 500 0.84 -23.09 13.05
C ALA A 500 1.05 -21.59 12.74
N ASP A 501 0.56 -20.69 13.59
CA ASP A 501 0.73 -19.24 13.41
C ASP A 501 2.18 -18.80 13.55
N THR A 502 2.94 -19.40 14.48
CA THR A 502 4.37 -19.11 14.63
C THR A 502 5.14 -19.56 13.39
N LEU A 503 4.81 -20.73 12.84
CA LEU A 503 5.44 -21.24 11.62
C LEU A 503 5.15 -20.35 10.42
N LEU A 504 3.90 -19.90 10.26
CA LEU A 504 3.52 -18.97 9.20
C LEU A 504 4.28 -17.67 9.30
N LYS A 505 4.32 -17.07 10.51
CA LYS A 505 5.09 -15.83 10.76
C LYS A 505 6.55 -15.99 10.35
N GLN A 506 7.18 -17.13 10.66
CA GLN A 506 8.55 -17.42 10.20
C GLN A 506 8.66 -17.52 8.68
N GLN A 507 7.68 -18.12 7.99
CA GLN A 507 7.72 -18.18 6.51
C GLN A 507 7.54 -16.81 5.88
N VAL A 508 6.64 -16.00 6.46
CA VAL A 508 6.38 -14.64 6.01
C VAL A 508 7.61 -13.76 6.19
N GLN A 509 8.29 -13.88 7.33
CA GLN A 509 9.55 -13.20 7.58
C GLN A 509 10.65 -13.64 6.59
N LYS A 510 10.82 -14.94 6.33
CA LYS A 510 11.83 -15.42 5.36
C LYS A 510 11.58 -14.91 3.93
N ALA A 511 10.32 -14.78 3.52
CA ALA A 511 9.97 -14.19 2.23
C ALA A 511 10.20 -12.67 2.20
N GLU A 512 10.03 -11.98 3.34
CA GLU A 512 10.38 -10.57 3.49
C GLU A 512 11.90 -10.35 3.40
N GLU A 513 12.70 -11.18 4.08
CA GLU A 513 14.18 -11.22 3.96
C GLU A 513 14.59 -11.41 2.49
N GLY A 514 13.94 -12.34 1.78
CA GLY A 514 14.11 -12.59 0.34
C GLY A 514 13.58 -11.49 -0.60
N GLN A 515 13.13 -10.36 -0.06
CA GLN A 515 12.64 -9.20 -0.81
C GLN A 515 11.40 -9.50 -1.68
N ILE A 516 10.55 -10.46 -1.28
CA ILE A 516 9.32 -10.80 -2.01
C ILE A 516 8.22 -9.79 -1.73
N TRP A 517 8.07 -9.40 -0.47
CA TRP A 517 7.07 -8.44 0.02
C TRP A 517 7.62 -7.57 1.16
N SER A 518 6.82 -6.60 1.58
CA SER A 518 7.05 -5.76 2.75
C SER A 518 5.80 -5.68 3.63
N ALA A 519 5.99 -5.57 4.95
CA ALA A 519 4.90 -5.35 5.89
C ALA A 519 4.33 -3.92 5.79
N ILE A 520 3.01 -3.81 5.56
CA ILE A 520 2.23 -2.57 5.71
C ILE A 520 1.89 -2.40 7.20
N SER A 521 1.32 -3.44 7.81
CA SER A 521 1.01 -3.53 9.24
C SER A 521 1.38 -4.91 9.79
N GLU A 522 1.13 -5.19 11.08
CA GLU A 522 1.36 -6.53 11.65
C GLU A 522 0.57 -7.64 10.95
N LEU A 523 -0.57 -7.30 10.32
CA LEU A 523 -1.49 -8.24 9.70
C LEU A 523 -1.59 -8.09 8.18
N ARG A 524 -0.90 -7.11 7.58
CA ARG A 524 -1.00 -6.83 6.14
C ARG A 524 0.36 -6.70 5.47
N TYR A 525 0.47 -7.32 4.32
CA TYR A 525 1.68 -7.35 3.51
C TYR A 525 1.37 -6.99 2.07
N ILE A 526 2.36 -6.43 1.39
CA ILE A 526 2.29 -6.08 -0.04
C ILE A 526 3.50 -6.63 -0.78
N PHE A 527 3.26 -7.26 -1.93
CA PHE A 527 4.34 -7.64 -2.84
C PHE A 527 5.15 -6.42 -3.27
N LYS A 528 6.48 -6.49 -3.16
CA LYS A 528 7.35 -5.35 -3.52
C LYS A 528 7.17 -4.93 -4.97
N HIS A 529 6.87 -5.89 -5.84
CA HIS A 529 6.64 -5.67 -7.26
C HIS A 529 5.44 -6.47 -7.77
N ALA A 530 4.53 -5.80 -8.49
CA ALA A 530 3.37 -6.45 -9.11
C ALA A 530 3.79 -7.56 -10.09
N LEU A 531 4.86 -7.33 -10.88
CA LEU A 531 5.38 -8.28 -11.85
C LEU A 531 5.91 -9.58 -11.21
N LEU A 532 6.49 -9.48 -10.00
CA LEU A 532 6.90 -10.65 -9.24
C LEU A 532 5.69 -11.52 -8.87
N ARG A 533 4.61 -10.89 -8.36
CA ARG A 533 3.35 -11.56 -8.06
C ARG A 533 2.73 -12.20 -9.31
N GLU A 534 2.63 -11.44 -10.41
CA GLU A 534 2.10 -11.92 -11.71
C GLU A 534 2.84 -13.18 -12.15
N THR A 535 4.18 -13.15 -12.14
CA THR A 535 5.00 -14.31 -12.51
C THR A 535 4.77 -15.52 -11.61
N ILE A 536 4.66 -15.31 -10.29
CA ILE A 536 4.39 -16.38 -9.31
C ILE A 536 2.99 -16.97 -9.50
N TYR A 537 2.02 -16.14 -9.87
CA TYR A 537 0.67 -16.59 -10.16
C TYR A 537 0.62 -17.42 -11.45
N ASP A 538 1.21 -16.91 -12.53
CA ASP A 538 1.15 -17.50 -13.87
C ASP A 538 1.96 -18.81 -14.00
N MET A 539 3.02 -18.99 -13.21
CA MET A 539 3.80 -20.23 -13.23
C MET A 539 3.07 -21.44 -12.60
N GLN A 540 1.93 -21.23 -11.94
CA GLN A 540 1.20 -22.30 -11.25
C GLN A 540 0.25 -23.06 -12.19
N LEU A 541 0.16 -24.38 -11.99
CA LEU A 541 -0.81 -25.20 -12.72
C LEU A 541 -2.24 -24.73 -12.46
N HIS A 542 -3.08 -24.70 -13.50
CA HIS A 542 -4.49 -24.33 -13.39
C HIS A 542 -5.27 -25.16 -12.35
N SER A 543 -4.92 -26.44 -12.16
CA SER A 543 -5.52 -27.28 -11.10
C SER A 543 -5.17 -26.78 -9.69
N ARG A 544 -3.93 -26.34 -9.47
CA ARG A 544 -3.47 -25.76 -8.20
C ARG A 544 -4.13 -24.40 -7.95
N LEU A 545 -4.21 -23.54 -8.97
CA LEU A 545 -4.89 -22.25 -8.89
C LEU A 545 -6.37 -22.43 -8.50
N ARG A 546 -7.09 -23.35 -9.16
CA ARG A 546 -8.49 -23.68 -8.80
C ARG A 546 -8.62 -24.07 -7.33
N LYS A 547 -7.74 -24.93 -6.83
CA LYS A 547 -7.72 -25.33 -5.41
C LYS A 547 -7.44 -24.13 -4.49
N LEU A 548 -6.46 -23.29 -4.81
CA LEU A 548 -6.14 -22.11 -4.01
C LEU A 548 -7.30 -21.12 -3.97
N HIS A 549 -7.92 -20.81 -5.12
CA HIS A 549 -9.09 -19.94 -5.17
C HIS A 549 -10.26 -20.49 -4.32
N LEU A 550 -10.50 -21.81 -4.34
CA LEU A 550 -11.51 -22.43 -3.48
C LEU A 550 -11.22 -22.22 -1.99
N LEU A 551 -9.98 -22.46 -1.58
CA LEU A 551 -9.55 -22.30 -0.19
C LEU A 551 -9.62 -20.84 0.25
N ILE A 552 -9.23 -19.90 -0.62
CA ILE A 552 -9.29 -18.46 -0.34
C ILE A 552 -10.75 -18.01 -0.21
N GLY A 553 -11.63 -18.38 -1.14
CA GLY A 553 -13.06 -18.06 -1.04
C GLY A 553 -13.68 -18.60 0.24
N SER A 554 -13.35 -19.85 0.61
CA SER A 554 -13.83 -20.47 1.85
C SER A 554 -13.26 -19.81 3.11
N ALA A 555 -12.00 -19.37 3.07
CA ALA A 555 -11.37 -18.64 4.17
C ALA A 555 -12.02 -17.27 4.39
N ILE A 556 -12.28 -16.52 3.29
CA ILE A 556 -12.98 -15.23 3.36
C ILE A 556 -14.40 -15.44 3.91
N GLU A 557 -15.13 -16.43 3.41
CA GLU A 557 -16.49 -16.75 3.89
C GLU A 557 -16.53 -17.04 5.39
N LYS A 558 -15.53 -17.78 5.90
CA LYS A 558 -15.39 -18.10 7.33
C LYS A 558 -15.01 -16.88 8.18
N LEU A 559 -13.99 -16.14 7.78
CA LEU A 559 -13.43 -15.03 8.57
C LEU A 559 -14.35 -13.81 8.61
N TYR A 560 -15.11 -13.57 7.53
CA TYR A 560 -16.01 -12.42 7.41
C TYR A 560 -17.49 -12.82 7.44
N ALA A 561 -17.84 -13.93 8.11
CA ALA A 561 -19.21 -14.45 8.15
C ALA A 561 -20.26 -13.42 8.62
N GLN A 562 -19.86 -12.47 9.47
CA GLN A 562 -20.74 -11.40 9.97
C GLN A 562 -20.80 -10.15 9.07
N ARG A 563 -19.96 -10.07 8.04
CA ARG A 563 -19.82 -8.91 7.12
C ARG A 563 -19.58 -9.37 5.68
N LEU A 564 -20.28 -10.41 5.24
CA LEU A 564 -20.08 -11.01 3.91
C LEU A 564 -20.35 -10.04 2.76
N GLU A 565 -21.23 -9.07 2.97
CA GLU A 565 -21.58 -8.03 2.00
C GLU A 565 -20.37 -7.21 1.53
N GLU A 566 -19.40 -6.96 2.41
CA GLU A 566 -18.14 -6.29 2.06
C GLU A 566 -17.24 -7.12 1.13
N LYS A 567 -17.53 -8.43 1.01
CA LYS A 567 -16.71 -9.43 0.33
C LYS A 567 -17.43 -10.15 -0.82
N TYR A 568 -18.65 -9.75 -1.20
CA TYR A 568 -19.39 -10.44 -2.27
C TYR A 568 -18.64 -10.49 -3.59
N VAL A 569 -17.98 -9.38 -3.98
CA VAL A 569 -17.17 -9.31 -5.20
C VAL A 569 -15.95 -10.25 -5.12
N ASP A 570 -15.24 -10.24 -3.98
CA ASP A 570 -14.11 -11.12 -3.70
C ASP A 570 -14.53 -12.60 -3.81
N LEU A 571 -15.64 -12.96 -3.15
CA LEU A 571 -16.16 -14.32 -3.12
C LEU A 571 -16.61 -14.78 -4.50
N ALA A 572 -17.34 -13.95 -5.24
CA ALA A 572 -17.76 -14.24 -6.61
C ALA A 572 -16.55 -14.51 -7.52
N PHE A 573 -15.51 -13.67 -7.43
CA PHE A 573 -14.26 -13.83 -8.18
C PHE A 573 -13.54 -15.14 -7.82
N HIS A 574 -13.30 -15.41 -6.53
CA HIS A 574 -12.59 -16.62 -6.11
C HIS A 574 -13.37 -17.90 -6.45
N PHE A 575 -14.69 -17.96 -6.23
CA PHE A 575 -15.46 -19.15 -6.58
C PHE A 575 -15.57 -19.37 -8.09
N GLU A 576 -15.64 -18.30 -8.88
CA GLU A 576 -15.57 -18.42 -10.35
C GLU A 576 -14.23 -19.00 -10.79
N LYS A 577 -13.11 -18.46 -10.32
CA LYS A 577 -11.77 -18.98 -10.64
C LYS A 577 -11.56 -20.40 -10.13
N ALA A 578 -12.25 -20.79 -9.05
CA ALA A 578 -12.31 -22.15 -8.53
C ALA A 578 -13.24 -23.09 -9.31
N GLN A 579 -14.06 -22.55 -10.22
CA GLN A 579 -15.09 -23.28 -10.99
C GLN A 579 -16.20 -23.91 -10.11
N VAL A 580 -16.54 -23.28 -8.99
CA VAL A 580 -17.66 -23.71 -8.12
C VAL A 580 -18.92 -22.94 -8.49
N ILE A 581 -19.61 -23.41 -9.53
CA ILE A 581 -20.69 -22.65 -10.19
C ILE A 581 -21.80 -22.23 -9.22
N ASP A 582 -22.25 -23.12 -8.33
CA ASP A 582 -23.35 -22.79 -7.40
C ASP A 582 -22.99 -21.59 -6.50
N LYS A 583 -21.77 -21.57 -5.95
CA LYS A 583 -21.29 -20.44 -5.15
C LYS A 583 -21.00 -19.22 -6.01
N THR A 584 -20.49 -19.39 -7.23
CA THR A 584 -20.30 -18.27 -8.17
C THR A 584 -21.62 -17.57 -8.44
N VAL A 585 -22.67 -18.31 -8.81
CA VAL A 585 -24.00 -17.76 -9.07
C VAL A 585 -24.55 -17.06 -7.82
N TYR A 586 -24.47 -17.73 -6.66
CA TYR A 586 -24.95 -17.17 -5.40
C TYR A 586 -24.29 -15.82 -5.06
N TYR A 587 -22.96 -15.75 -5.06
CA TYR A 587 -22.25 -14.52 -4.69
C TYR A 587 -22.28 -13.46 -5.79
N LEU A 588 -22.34 -13.85 -7.06
CA LEU A 588 -22.46 -12.91 -8.17
C LEU A 588 -23.84 -12.25 -8.18
N GLU A 589 -24.91 -12.97 -7.85
CA GLU A 589 -26.25 -12.38 -7.68
C GLU A 589 -26.28 -11.46 -6.46
N LYS A 590 -25.69 -11.86 -5.33
CA LYS A 590 -25.55 -10.97 -4.17
C LYS A 590 -24.73 -9.71 -4.46
N ALA A 591 -23.64 -9.83 -5.23
CA ALA A 591 -22.83 -8.69 -5.66
C ALA A 591 -23.61 -7.77 -6.61
N ALA A 592 -24.39 -8.33 -7.56
CA ALA A 592 -25.21 -7.56 -8.48
C ALA A 592 -26.35 -6.80 -7.79
N ASP A 593 -27.07 -7.48 -6.88
CA ASP A 593 -28.11 -6.86 -6.07
C ASP A 593 -27.51 -5.78 -5.15
N PHE A 594 -26.40 -6.07 -4.48
CA PHE A 594 -25.71 -5.08 -3.63
C PHE A 594 -25.23 -3.86 -4.43
N ALA A 595 -24.63 -4.05 -5.60
CA ALA A 595 -24.19 -2.96 -6.47
C ALA A 595 -25.38 -2.10 -6.93
N ARG A 596 -26.49 -2.73 -7.36
CA ARG A 596 -27.74 -2.03 -7.71
C ARG A 596 -28.27 -1.21 -6.54
N ASP A 597 -28.37 -1.83 -5.38
CA ASP A 597 -28.95 -1.21 -4.17
C ASP A 597 -28.05 -0.07 -3.63
N ASN A 598 -26.79 0.00 -4.06
CA ASN A 598 -25.86 1.11 -3.79
C ASN A 598 -25.62 2.02 -5.00
N PHE A 599 -26.45 1.92 -6.06
CA PHE A 599 -26.41 2.73 -7.28
C PHE A 599 -25.09 2.65 -8.08
N GLN A 600 -24.35 1.54 -7.92
CA GLN A 600 -23.20 1.17 -8.75
C GLN A 600 -23.70 0.49 -10.03
N ASN A 601 -24.46 1.23 -10.83
CA ASN A 601 -25.31 0.70 -11.89
C ASN A 601 -24.52 -0.04 -12.98
N GLN A 602 -23.39 0.49 -13.40
CA GLN A 602 -22.55 -0.16 -14.41
C GLN A 602 -21.96 -1.47 -13.89
N GLN A 603 -21.53 -1.51 -12.64
CA GLN A 603 -21.04 -2.74 -12.02
C GLN A 603 -22.16 -3.78 -11.85
N ALA A 604 -23.35 -3.35 -11.44
CA ALA A 604 -24.53 -4.21 -11.36
C ALA A 604 -24.86 -4.83 -12.73
N VAL A 605 -24.90 -4.01 -13.80
CA VAL A 605 -25.10 -4.49 -15.18
C VAL A 605 -24.02 -5.50 -15.57
N ALA A 606 -22.75 -5.24 -15.29
CA ALA A 606 -21.66 -6.17 -15.60
C ALA A 606 -21.83 -7.52 -14.87
N PHE A 607 -22.23 -7.51 -13.60
CA PHE A 607 -22.50 -8.74 -12.86
C PHE A 607 -23.74 -9.49 -13.37
N TYR A 608 -24.83 -8.78 -13.71
CA TYR A 608 -26.01 -9.39 -14.33
C TYR A 608 -25.70 -10.00 -15.70
N GLN A 609 -24.95 -9.30 -16.56
CA GLN A 609 -24.51 -9.84 -17.86
C GLN A 609 -23.67 -11.11 -17.69
N LYS A 610 -22.86 -11.18 -16.64
CA LYS A 610 -22.05 -12.36 -16.34
C LYS A 610 -22.92 -13.53 -15.84
N LEU A 611 -23.93 -13.28 -14.99
CA LEU A 611 -24.94 -14.28 -14.61
C LEU A 611 -25.71 -14.79 -15.83
N GLU A 612 -26.15 -13.89 -16.70
CA GLU A 612 -26.86 -14.20 -17.93
C GLU A 612 -26.04 -15.16 -18.82
N LYS A 613 -24.75 -14.90 -19.00
CA LYS A 613 -23.83 -15.78 -19.73
C LYS A 613 -23.71 -17.18 -19.09
N ILE A 614 -23.72 -17.28 -17.76
CA ILE A 614 -23.66 -18.56 -17.04
C ILE A 614 -24.98 -19.34 -17.26
N PHE A 615 -26.12 -18.70 -17.04
CA PHE A 615 -27.43 -19.34 -17.19
C PHE A 615 -27.75 -19.73 -18.64
N LYS A 616 -27.32 -18.94 -19.63
CA LYS A 616 -27.38 -19.32 -21.06
C LYS A 616 -26.61 -20.61 -21.35
N LYS A 617 -25.42 -20.79 -20.76
CA LYS A 617 -24.64 -22.03 -20.90
C LYS A 617 -25.31 -23.23 -20.22
N GLN A 618 -26.02 -23.01 -19.12
CA GLN A 618 -26.72 -24.07 -18.38
C GLN A 618 -28.15 -24.34 -18.90
N LYS A 619 -28.64 -23.57 -19.87
CA LYS A 619 -30.03 -23.64 -20.40
C LYS A 619 -31.09 -23.44 -19.30
N GLN A 620 -30.86 -22.48 -18.41
CA GLN A 620 -31.76 -22.14 -17.31
C GLN A 620 -32.63 -20.92 -17.64
N ASP A 621 -33.63 -21.11 -18.52
CA ASP A 621 -34.42 -19.99 -19.07
C ASP A 621 -35.14 -19.15 -18.00
N LYS A 622 -35.63 -19.79 -16.92
CA LYS A 622 -36.28 -19.08 -15.80
C LYS A 622 -35.32 -18.13 -15.07
N ASP A 623 -34.08 -18.56 -14.85
CA ASP A 623 -33.07 -17.74 -14.18
C ASP A 623 -32.55 -16.63 -15.08
N ILE A 624 -32.47 -16.86 -16.40
CA ILE A 624 -32.19 -15.81 -17.40
C ILE A 624 -33.26 -14.72 -17.31
N VAL A 625 -34.55 -15.06 -17.36
CA VAL A 625 -35.65 -14.10 -17.25
C VAL A 625 -35.57 -13.33 -15.93
N ARG A 626 -35.28 -14.00 -14.80
CA ARG A 626 -35.09 -13.31 -13.50
C ARG A 626 -33.98 -12.27 -13.55
N VAL A 627 -32.84 -12.62 -14.14
CA VAL A 627 -31.69 -11.70 -14.27
C VAL A 627 -32.01 -10.54 -15.21
N LEU A 628 -32.66 -10.78 -16.35
CA LEU A 628 -33.05 -9.75 -17.30
C LEU A 628 -34.03 -8.74 -16.67
N LEU A 629 -35.02 -9.22 -15.91
CA LEU A 629 -35.96 -8.36 -15.17
C LEU A 629 -35.28 -7.51 -14.08
N LYS A 630 -34.18 -8.00 -13.48
CA LYS A 630 -33.37 -7.20 -12.55
C LYS A 630 -32.45 -6.22 -13.27
N LYS A 631 -31.95 -6.57 -14.46
CA LYS A 631 -31.01 -5.78 -15.28
C LYS A 631 -31.69 -4.62 -16.00
N GLY A 632 -32.91 -4.83 -16.52
CA GLY A 632 -33.69 -3.84 -17.28
C GLY A 632 -33.85 -2.49 -16.57
N PRO A 633 -34.35 -2.44 -15.32
CA PRO A 633 -34.49 -1.18 -14.58
C PRO A 633 -33.16 -0.44 -14.36
N VAL A 634 -32.05 -1.18 -14.22
CA VAL A 634 -30.72 -0.56 -14.07
C VAL A 634 -30.24 0.07 -15.38
N LEU A 635 -30.57 -0.55 -16.52
CA LEU A 635 -30.26 -0.01 -17.85
C LEU A 635 -31.06 1.25 -18.15
N GLU A 636 -32.34 1.28 -17.78
CA GLU A 636 -33.17 2.50 -17.84
C GLU A 636 -32.53 3.64 -17.03
N MET A 637 -32.07 3.35 -15.82
CA MET A 637 -31.43 4.36 -14.95
C MET A 637 -30.14 4.94 -15.52
N ILE A 638 -29.39 4.19 -16.34
CA ILE A 638 -28.16 4.69 -16.99
C ILE A 638 -28.39 5.21 -18.41
N GLY A 639 -29.64 5.24 -18.88
CA GLY A 639 -30.03 5.79 -20.18
C GLY A 639 -29.87 4.83 -21.37
N GLU A 640 -29.64 3.55 -21.12
CA GLU A 640 -29.50 2.49 -22.13
C GLU A 640 -30.87 1.89 -22.50
N TRP A 641 -31.78 2.74 -22.97
CA TRP A 641 -33.20 2.42 -23.17
C TRP A 641 -33.45 1.31 -24.19
N GLU A 642 -32.71 1.33 -25.31
CA GLU A 642 -32.84 0.32 -26.38
C GLU A 642 -32.46 -1.08 -25.85
N VAL A 643 -31.35 -1.16 -25.12
CA VAL A 643 -30.89 -2.41 -24.50
C VAL A 643 -31.84 -2.86 -23.39
N ALA A 644 -32.45 -1.93 -22.66
CA ALA A 644 -33.48 -2.26 -21.67
C ALA A 644 -34.73 -2.87 -22.33
N GLU A 645 -35.21 -2.26 -23.42
CA GLU A 645 -36.36 -2.77 -24.18
C GLU A 645 -36.11 -4.18 -24.73
N GLU A 646 -34.92 -4.42 -25.27
CA GLU A 646 -34.50 -5.76 -25.71
C GLU A 646 -34.53 -6.81 -24.60
N ASN A 647 -34.21 -6.44 -23.35
CA ASN A 647 -34.25 -7.40 -22.23
C ASN A 647 -35.67 -7.70 -21.73
N TYR A 648 -36.65 -6.84 -22.01
CA TYR A 648 -38.05 -7.08 -21.64
C TYR A 648 -38.82 -7.90 -22.67
N ARG A 649 -38.36 -7.91 -23.92
CA ARG A 649 -38.88 -8.75 -25.01
C ARG A 649 -38.42 -10.19 -24.83
#